data_AF-A0A8T4WFU3-F1
#
_entry.id   AF-A0A8T4WFU3-F1
#
_cell.length_a   1.000
_cell.length_b   1.000
_cell.length_c   1.000
_cell.angle_alpha   90.00
_cell.angle_beta   90.00
_cell.angle_gamma   90.00
#
_symmetry.space_group_name_H-M   'P 1'
#
loop_
_entity.id
_entity.type
_entity.pdbx_description
1 polymer ?
#
loop_
_entity_poly.entity_id
_entity_poly.type
_entity_poly.pdbx_seq_one_letter_code
_entity_poly.pdbx_strand_id
1 'polypeptide(L)'
;MHRELIVLLIIAAVFLHGPYRSDNSLDVSELHTIPQDCFMANGDGQIQRHWTVNIILVNYEQESLNTEFIVDSLPNERVHTVDDMTINYTIEYSFVFASELFSNQLLTVIETNSANGSDTGTTINETKLEYQKNHPEEPQRIFYPRAGRSIDAYVVEDWLAEHPVVEQPELGYNFYLLNFSVLDTEDHGVEHWYDYHDIDPDTGEHIDWFRLEWDNELNPPVTLQYAGFGGRSDLYVLDPSANQWYLRWARIWWGMEPYDDAPEYCTKDLEDKVSEGNLAVQAGIDELSEYLGRYMQDVIGYLHFPAQHSPANYAHKGTLEALVFTLDASNGVPVDSIEWVTDDEMQKSHLEEFVPFIDWETNVSYLDINDYPEWNETFWDHAEVVDGETIVDGSAMFYDIYQNHRYKYVDVYSEQINVFGVVFIKKNMVMHAYGREYTGLGGGGQTAIWKSWERYYRPDGVTPREGVSGVQLHESMHAVGFGHTWSQDHYAGDFSYSPMGYFGMHNGTSVFDQNWVKSTYLDQMEYSFWNRFLNISSLIPENPRPATIEAEENVLDHFEEATDFYNSMNWSGCFTALENADAWTTRLMYSIFDTEAPEFVDWGIDALEEPEGGREVWAVVHDNLSGVEEVVAHILVDGETEYQYECTKNDNRWEAEIPPLAFSDKLVIYLEATDLGLNTAKTQEMQYTHEGLGMVEFLVTHPYIPIAAFAVVAIAAFLYRRRIQ
;
A
#
# COMPACT_ATOMS: atom_id res chain seq x y z
N MET A 1 -10.70 -20.35 33.12
CA MET A 1 -10.25 -21.77 33.03
C MET A 1 -11.34 -22.84 33.16
N HIS A 2 -12.57 -22.58 33.64
CA HIS A 2 -13.63 -23.61 33.74
C HIS A 2 -14.87 -23.39 32.86
N ARG A 3 -14.86 -22.39 31.95
CA ARG A 3 -15.99 -22.15 31.01
C ARG A 3 -15.77 -22.71 29.60
N GLU A 4 -14.52 -22.80 29.14
CA GLU A 4 -14.18 -23.34 27.80
C GLU A 4 -14.34 -24.87 27.69
N LEU A 5 -14.31 -25.60 28.81
CA LEU A 5 -14.45 -27.06 28.81
C LEU A 5 -15.91 -27.55 28.60
N ILE A 6 -16.90 -26.66 28.77
CA ILE A 6 -18.33 -27.03 28.67
C ILE A 6 -18.82 -26.96 27.22
N VAL A 7 -18.27 -26.06 26.40
CA VAL A 7 -18.62 -25.92 24.97
C VAL A 7 -18.10 -27.13 24.17
N LEU A 8 -16.90 -27.63 24.48
CA LEU A 8 -16.32 -28.82 23.84
C LEU A 8 -17.06 -30.14 24.18
N LEU A 9 -17.78 -30.21 25.30
CA LEU A 9 -18.52 -31.41 25.72
C LEU A 9 -19.91 -31.53 25.08
N ILE A 10 -20.50 -30.43 24.59
CA ILE A 10 -21.78 -30.43 23.89
C ILE A 10 -21.60 -30.90 22.44
N ILE A 11 -20.49 -30.53 21.80
CA ILE A 11 -20.14 -30.96 20.43
C ILE A 11 -19.94 -32.49 20.36
N ALA A 12 -19.37 -33.11 21.40
CA ALA A 12 -19.16 -34.55 21.44
C ALA A 12 -20.46 -35.38 21.68
N ALA A 13 -21.53 -34.77 22.17
CA ALA A 13 -22.79 -35.47 22.49
C ALA A 13 -23.74 -35.61 21.30
N VAL A 14 -23.60 -34.78 20.26
CA VAL A 14 -24.47 -34.79 19.07
C VAL A 14 -24.06 -35.85 18.05
N PHE A 15 -22.81 -36.34 18.07
CA PHE A 15 -22.30 -37.31 17.09
C PHE A 15 -22.66 -38.79 17.34
N LEU A 16 -23.44 -39.13 18.38
CA LEU A 16 -23.62 -40.54 18.79
C LEU A 16 -24.96 -41.20 18.45
N HIS A 17 -25.93 -40.55 17.81
CA HIS A 17 -27.22 -41.20 17.50
C HIS A 17 -27.69 -40.93 16.06
N GLY A 18 -27.42 -41.90 15.17
CA GLY A 18 -28.31 -42.16 14.02
C GLY A 18 -29.07 -43.48 14.22
N PRO A 19 -30.01 -43.88 13.34
CA PRO A 19 -30.71 -43.10 12.31
C PRO A 19 -32.26 -43.19 12.46
N TYR A 20 -33.03 -42.30 11.85
CA TYR A 20 -34.40 -42.63 11.45
C TYR A 20 -34.84 -41.90 10.18
N ARG A 21 -35.31 -42.71 9.23
CA ARG A 21 -35.92 -42.33 7.94
C ARG A 21 -37.41 -42.08 8.15
N SER A 22 -37.96 -41.03 7.54
CA SER A 22 -39.25 -41.13 6.83
C SER A 22 -39.42 -39.99 5.83
N ASP A 23 -39.74 -40.38 4.61
CA ASP A 23 -40.08 -39.55 3.45
C ASP A 23 -41.15 -38.49 3.74
N ASN A 24 -40.91 -37.27 3.27
CA ASN A 24 -41.88 -36.44 2.56
C ASN A 24 -41.12 -35.36 1.79
N SER A 25 -40.92 -35.60 0.49
CA SER A 25 -40.29 -34.68 -0.44
C SER A 25 -41.20 -33.45 -0.67
N LEU A 26 -40.79 -32.30 -0.13
CA LEU A 26 -41.05 -31.02 -0.75
C LEU A 26 -39.83 -30.69 -1.62
N ASP A 27 -40.10 -30.29 -2.85
CA ASP A 27 -39.11 -29.96 -3.86
C ASP A 27 -38.53 -28.58 -3.53
N VAL A 28 -37.28 -28.56 -3.03
CA VAL A 28 -36.50 -27.35 -2.68
C VAL A 28 -35.38 -27.13 -3.70
N SER A 29 -35.53 -27.64 -4.93
CA SER A 29 -34.45 -27.59 -5.92
C SER A 29 -34.22 -26.22 -6.59
N GLU A 30 -34.82 -25.13 -6.09
CA GLU A 30 -34.69 -23.77 -6.67
C GLU A 30 -34.08 -22.71 -5.73
N LEU A 31 -33.56 -23.08 -4.54
CA LEU A 31 -32.77 -22.18 -3.69
C LEU A 31 -31.47 -22.90 -3.31
N HIS A 32 -30.33 -22.24 -3.49
CA HIS A 32 -28.94 -22.73 -3.32
C HIS A 32 -28.26 -23.36 -4.54
N THR A 33 -28.36 -22.72 -5.71
CA THR A 33 -27.16 -22.62 -6.56
C THR A 33 -26.53 -21.27 -6.27
N ILE A 34 -25.54 -21.24 -5.36
CA ILE A 34 -24.54 -20.18 -5.33
C ILE A 34 -24.00 -20.10 -6.76
N PRO A 35 -24.03 -18.95 -7.46
CA PRO A 35 -23.45 -18.84 -8.78
C PRO A 35 -22.00 -19.33 -8.74
N GLN A 36 -21.74 -20.48 -9.36
CA GLN A 36 -20.38 -21.04 -9.45
C GLN A 36 -19.44 -20.16 -10.27
N ASP A 37 -19.98 -19.17 -10.99
CA ASP A 37 -19.25 -18.33 -11.93
C ASP A 37 -18.73 -17.03 -11.28
N CYS A 38 -18.99 -16.77 -9.99
CA CYS A 38 -18.63 -15.53 -9.31
C CYS A 38 -17.48 -15.65 -8.28
N PHE A 39 -16.97 -16.86 -8.00
CA PHE A 39 -15.98 -17.06 -6.92
C PHE A 39 -14.72 -17.78 -7.40
N MET A 40 -13.57 -17.16 -7.16
CA MET A 40 -12.26 -17.70 -7.53
C MET A 40 -11.68 -18.61 -6.44
N ALA A 41 -12.09 -18.45 -5.18
CA ALA A 41 -11.79 -19.34 -4.06
C ALA A 41 -12.59 -20.65 -4.14
N ASN A 42 -12.20 -21.53 -5.06
CA ASN A 42 -12.65 -22.92 -4.98
C ASN A 42 -12.22 -23.47 -3.61
N GLY A 43 -13.06 -24.29 -2.95
CA GLY A 43 -12.76 -24.91 -1.65
C GLY A 43 -11.51 -25.82 -1.59
N ASP A 44 -10.66 -25.74 -2.62
CA ASP A 44 -9.35 -26.37 -2.80
C ASP A 44 -8.18 -25.40 -2.47
N GLY A 45 -8.45 -24.18 -1.99
CA GLY A 45 -7.38 -23.25 -1.55
C GLY A 45 -6.73 -22.43 -2.66
N GLN A 46 -7.48 -22.02 -3.69
CA GLN A 46 -6.92 -21.27 -4.82
C GLN A 46 -7.64 -19.96 -5.04
N ILE A 47 -6.94 -18.83 -5.21
CA ILE A 47 -7.47 -17.58 -5.76
C ILE A 47 -6.93 -17.43 -7.19
N GLN A 48 -7.75 -16.90 -8.09
CA GLN A 48 -7.34 -16.58 -9.45
C GLN A 48 -7.63 -15.11 -9.72
N ARG A 49 -6.76 -14.44 -10.46
CA ARG A 49 -6.92 -13.04 -10.89
C ARG A 49 -6.50 -12.92 -12.35
N HIS A 50 -7.20 -12.11 -13.13
CA HIS A 50 -6.90 -11.89 -14.54
C HIS A 50 -6.45 -10.45 -14.75
N TRP A 51 -5.17 -10.26 -15.02
CA TRP A 51 -4.55 -8.97 -15.24
C TRP A 51 -4.39 -8.70 -16.73
N THR A 52 -4.46 -7.45 -17.14
CA THR A 52 -4.20 -7.03 -18.52
C THR A 52 -3.03 -6.05 -18.58
N VAL A 53 -2.13 -6.25 -19.55
CA VAL A 53 -1.09 -5.28 -19.91
C VAL A 53 -1.35 -4.80 -21.34
N ASN A 54 -1.65 -3.51 -21.48
CA ASN A 54 -1.68 -2.86 -22.79
C ASN A 54 -0.26 -2.50 -23.20
N ILE A 55 0.27 -3.14 -24.24
CA ILE A 55 1.55 -2.80 -24.88
C ILE A 55 1.28 -1.78 -26.00
N ILE A 56 1.70 -0.55 -25.75
CA ILE A 56 1.43 0.61 -26.60
C ILE A 56 2.70 0.97 -27.36
N LEU A 57 2.70 0.76 -28.67
CA LEU A 57 3.86 0.99 -29.53
C LEU A 57 3.77 2.39 -30.15
N VAL A 58 4.73 3.25 -29.81
CA VAL A 58 4.80 4.63 -30.30
C VAL A 58 5.96 4.73 -31.30
N ASN A 59 5.69 5.27 -32.49
CA ASN A 59 6.66 5.35 -33.60
C ASN A 59 7.17 4.00 -34.13
N TYR A 60 6.34 2.95 -34.05
CA TYR A 60 6.58 1.70 -34.75
C TYR A 60 5.62 1.53 -35.92
N GLU A 61 6.12 0.97 -37.02
CA GLU A 61 5.27 0.52 -38.13
C GLU A 61 4.75 -0.88 -37.84
N GLN A 62 3.44 -1.10 -37.97
CA GLN A 62 2.82 -2.39 -37.66
C GLN A 62 3.44 -3.57 -38.45
N GLU A 63 3.91 -3.32 -39.67
CA GLU A 63 4.56 -4.33 -40.52
C GLU A 63 6.03 -4.62 -40.16
N SER A 64 6.63 -3.83 -39.28
CA SER A 64 8.02 -4.00 -38.84
C SER A 64 8.18 -4.95 -37.65
N LEU A 65 7.08 -5.42 -37.07
CA LEU A 65 7.05 -6.23 -35.85
C LEU A 65 6.14 -7.44 -35.97
N ASN A 66 6.52 -8.52 -35.29
CA ASN A 66 5.73 -9.72 -35.09
C ASN A 66 5.27 -9.78 -33.62
N THR A 67 4.05 -9.30 -33.36
CA THR A 67 3.52 -9.20 -31.99
C THR A 67 3.26 -10.55 -31.34
N GLU A 68 2.96 -11.61 -32.12
CA GLU A 68 2.83 -12.96 -31.57
C GLU A 68 4.17 -13.43 -30.97
N PHE A 69 5.27 -13.16 -31.67
CA PHE A 69 6.60 -13.53 -31.20
C PHE A 69 7.03 -12.74 -29.95
N ILE A 70 6.59 -11.48 -29.83
CA ILE A 70 6.77 -10.70 -28.62
C ILE A 70 6.01 -11.36 -27.46
N VAL A 71 4.71 -11.66 -27.63
CA VAL A 71 3.89 -12.28 -26.57
C VAL A 71 4.49 -13.60 -26.08
N ASP A 72 5.00 -14.43 -27.00
CA ASP A 72 5.63 -15.71 -26.67
C ASP A 72 6.88 -15.57 -25.76
N SER A 73 7.47 -14.38 -25.69
CA SER A 73 8.62 -14.08 -24.80
C SER A 73 8.22 -13.51 -23.43
N LEU A 74 6.96 -13.14 -23.24
CA LEU A 74 6.46 -12.50 -22.02
C LEU A 74 5.85 -13.53 -21.06
N PRO A 75 5.89 -13.28 -19.72
CA PRO A 75 5.26 -14.17 -18.76
C PRO A 75 3.73 -14.15 -18.92
N ASN A 76 3.07 -15.29 -18.98
CA ASN A 76 1.60 -15.37 -19.11
C ASN A 76 0.89 -15.68 -17.78
N GLU A 77 1.65 -16.04 -16.74
CA GLU A 77 1.15 -16.29 -15.41
C GLU A 77 2.19 -15.95 -14.35
N ARG A 78 1.71 -15.64 -13.15
CA ARG A 78 2.50 -15.61 -11.92
C ARG A 78 1.74 -16.37 -10.85
N VAL A 79 2.42 -17.29 -10.17
CA VAL A 79 1.84 -18.05 -9.06
C VAL A 79 2.52 -17.63 -7.77
N HIS A 80 1.72 -17.32 -6.75
CA HIS A 80 2.17 -17.05 -5.40
C HIS A 80 1.53 -18.05 -4.44
N THR A 81 2.31 -18.60 -3.51
CA THR A 81 1.82 -19.62 -2.56
C THR A 81 2.14 -19.15 -1.15
N VAL A 82 1.11 -19.07 -0.31
CA VAL A 82 1.22 -18.73 1.12
C VAL A 82 0.45 -19.78 1.89
N ASP A 83 1.11 -20.47 2.82
CA ASP A 83 0.54 -21.57 3.60
C ASP A 83 -0.17 -22.64 2.75
N ASP A 84 -1.49 -22.77 2.86
CA ASP A 84 -2.33 -23.70 2.10
C ASP A 84 -3.09 -23.02 0.93
N MET A 85 -2.82 -21.74 0.69
CA MET A 85 -3.41 -20.95 -0.39
C MET A 85 -2.45 -20.83 -1.59
N THR A 86 -3.00 -20.95 -2.79
CA THR A 86 -2.32 -20.60 -4.05
C THR A 86 -3.06 -19.47 -4.76
N ILE A 87 -2.40 -18.34 -4.99
CA ILE A 87 -2.92 -17.25 -5.80
C ILE A 87 -2.30 -17.35 -7.21
N ASN A 88 -3.13 -17.41 -8.23
CA ASN A 88 -2.71 -17.46 -9.63
C ASN A 88 -3.13 -16.19 -10.37
N TYR A 89 -2.15 -15.41 -10.80
CA TYR A 89 -2.33 -14.22 -11.63
C TYR A 89 -2.11 -14.60 -13.08
N THR A 90 -3.18 -14.65 -13.88
CA THR A 90 -3.08 -14.83 -15.34
C THR A 90 -2.89 -13.46 -15.98
N ILE A 91 -2.02 -13.37 -16.98
CA ILE A 91 -1.64 -12.11 -17.63
C ILE A 91 -2.05 -12.15 -19.10
N GLU A 92 -2.90 -11.22 -19.50
CA GLU A 92 -3.31 -10.99 -20.89
C GLU A 92 -2.59 -9.77 -21.48
N TYR A 93 -2.18 -9.87 -22.74
CA TYR A 93 -1.48 -8.79 -23.46
C TYR A 93 -2.31 -8.26 -24.62
N SER A 94 -2.46 -6.94 -24.69
CA SER A 94 -3.13 -6.24 -25.79
C SER A 94 -2.17 -5.28 -26.49
N PHE A 95 -2.07 -5.33 -27.82
CA PHE A 95 -1.14 -4.49 -28.59
C PHE A 95 -1.87 -3.33 -29.27
N VAL A 96 -1.35 -2.12 -29.08
CA VAL A 96 -1.91 -0.90 -29.65
C VAL A 96 -0.82 -0.06 -30.30
N PHE A 97 -0.94 0.20 -31.59
CA PHE A 97 -0.04 1.12 -32.30
C PHE A 97 -0.58 2.54 -32.21
N ALA A 98 0.19 3.45 -31.63
CA ALA A 98 -0.19 4.84 -31.50
C ALA A 98 -0.27 5.53 -32.87
N SER A 99 -1.17 6.51 -33.00
CA SER A 99 -1.30 7.27 -34.23
C SER A 99 -0.11 8.21 -34.46
N GLU A 100 0.19 8.53 -35.72
CA GLU A 100 1.22 9.52 -36.08
C GLU A 100 0.99 10.88 -35.39
N LEU A 101 -0.28 11.28 -35.22
CA LEU A 101 -0.62 12.51 -34.49
C LEU A 101 -0.17 12.44 -33.02
N PHE A 102 -0.44 11.32 -32.36
CA PHE A 102 -0.05 11.08 -30.97
C PHE A 102 1.47 11.12 -30.83
N SER A 103 2.19 10.38 -31.67
CA SER A 103 3.65 10.36 -31.62
C SER A 103 4.27 11.74 -31.83
N ASN A 104 3.72 12.55 -32.74
CA ASN A 104 4.19 13.92 -32.97
C ASN A 104 3.90 14.84 -31.77
N GLN A 105 2.78 14.65 -31.08
CA GLN A 105 2.46 15.38 -29.85
C GLN A 105 3.44 15.00 -28.73
N LEU A 106 3.68 13.71 -28.52
CA LEU A 106 4.65 13.22 -27.54
C LEU A 106 6.07 13.72 -27.85
N LEU A 107 6.50 13.66 -29.11
CA LEU A 107 7.79 14.23 -29.54
C LEU A 107 7.89 15.73 -29.20
N THR A 108 6.81 16.48 -29.39
CA THR A 108 6.79 17.91 -29.04
C THR A 108 6.95 18.12 -27.53
N VAL A 109 6.33 17.27 -26.69
CA VAL A 109 6.49 17.31 -25.23
C VAL A 109 7.94 17.01 -24.86
N ILE A 110 8.52 15.95 -25.42
CA ILE A 110 9.93 15.57 -25.23
C ILE A 110 10.86 16.72 -25.62
N GLU A 111 10.70 17.29 -26.82
CA GLU A 111 11.57 18.36 -27.32
C GLU A 111 11.47 19.66 -26.49
N THR A 112 10.28 19.93 -25.94
CA THR A 112 10.03 21.13 -25.12
C THR A 112 10.59 20.99 -23.71
N ASN A 113 10.63 19.78 -23.17
CA ASN A 113 11.04 19.48 -21.79
C ASN A 113 12.35 18.69 -21.75
N SER A 114 13.31 19.11 -22.57
CA SER A 114 14.64 18.50 -22.58
C SER A 114 15.77 19.51 -22.70
N ALA A 115 16.93 19.13 -22.17
CA ALA A 115 18.17 19.89 -22.24
C ALA A 115 19.13 19.26 -23.26
N ASN A 116 19.54 20.04 -24.26
CA ASN A 116 20.55 19.64 -25.25
C ASN A 116 21.90 20.29 -24.95
N GLY A 117 22.99 19.53 -25.01
CA GLY A 117 24.33 20.07 -24.80
C GLY A 117 25.47 19.08 -25.04
N SER A 118 26.71 19.56 -24.83
CA SER A 118 27.94 18.77 -25.01
C SER A 118 28.33 17.90 -23.82
N ASP A 119 27.77 18.20 -22.64
CA ASP A 119 28.10 17.59 -21.36
C ASP A 119 26.82 17.42 -20.53
N THR A 120 25.71 17.13 -21.19
CA THR A 120 24.40 16.87 -20.56
C THR A 120 24.31 15.45 -20.02
N GLY A 121 25.18 14.54 -20.48
CA GLY A 121 25.09 13.12 -20.19
C GLY A 121 26.41 12.47 -19.79
N THR A 122 26.37 11.15 -19.61
CA THR A 122 27.51 10.33 -19.19
C THR A 122 27.69 9.12 -20.11
N THR A 123 28.94 8.73 -20.35
CA THR A 123 29.32 7.47 -20.97
C THR A 123 30.34 6.74 -20.10
N ILE A 124 30.41 5.42 -20.23
CA ILE A 124 31.32 4.57 -19.44
C ILE A 124 32.48 4.04 -20.27
N ASN A 125 33.61 3.84 -19.61
CA ASN A 125 34.74 3.08 -20.14
C ASN A 125 34.72 1.65 -19.61
N GLU A 126 34.14 0.73 -20.38
CA GLU A 126 33.98 -0.69 -20.02
C GLU A 126 35.30 -1.38 -19.66
N THR A 127 36.39 -1.07 -20.38
CA THR A 127 37.71 -1.66 -20.10
C THR A 127 38.23 -1.26 -18.71
N LYS A 128 38.02 -0.01 -18.31
CA LYS A 128 38.40 0.46 -16.98
C LYS A 128 37.48 -0.08 -15.88
N LEU A 129 36.19 -0.24 -16.19
CA LEU A 129 35.24 -0.87 -15.28
C LEU A 129 35.64 -2.32 -14.99
N GLU A 130 35.96 -3.07 -16.03
CA GLU A 130 36.44 -4.44 -15.90
C GLU A 130 37.79 -4.53 -15.17
N TYR A 131 38.69 -3.56 -15.40
CA TYR A 131 39.94 -3.49 -14.65
C TYR A 131 39.69 -3.30 -13.15
N GLN A 132 38.88 -2.31 -12.76
CA GLN A 132 38.62 -2.03 -11.34
C GLN A 132 37.84 -3.14 -10.67
N LYS A 133 36.88 -3.78 -11.36
CA LYS A 133 36.20 -4.96 -10.82
C LYS A 133 37.18 -6.06 -10.38
N ASN A 134 38.29 -6.21 -11.10
CA ASN A 134 39.33 -7.19 -10.80
C ASN A 134 40.43 -6.67 -9.84
N HIS A 135 40.46 -5.36 -9.58
CA HIS A 135 41.43 -4.68 -8.71
C HIS A 135 40.68 -3.59 -7.91
N PRO A 136 39.80 -3.98 -6.96
CA PRO A 136 38.92 -3.04 -6.25
C PRO A 136 39.70 -1.94 -5.51
N GLU A 137 40.94 -2.21 -5.12
CA GLU A 137 41.86 -1.28 -4.47
C GLU A 137 42.50 -0.23 -5.41
N GLU A 138 42.27 -0.32 -6.72
CA GLU A 138 42.83 0.60 -7.73
C GLU A 138 41.75 1.42 -8.48
N PRO A 139 41.20 2.48 -7.85
CA PRO A 139 40.17 3.32 -8.46
C PRO A 139 40.52 3.84 -9.86
N GLN A 140 39.53 3.81 -10.75
CA GLN A 140 39.62 4.20 -12.15
C GLN A 140 38.64 5.33 -12.47
N ARG A 141 39.02 6.17 -13.44
CA ARG A 141 38.08 7.07 -14.12
C ARG A 141 37.29 6.29 -15.16
N ILE A 142 36.06 5.92 -14.81
CA ILE A 142 35.12 5.16 -15.65
C ILE A 142 34.18 6.08 -16.39
N PHE A 143 33.70 7.13 -15.72
CA PHE A 143 32.67 8.02 -16.24
C PHE A 143 33.27 9.21 -16.99
N TYR A 144 32.67 9.52 -18.14
CA TYR A 144 33.05 10.62 -19.01
C TYR A 144 31.81 11.39 -19.47
N PRO A 145 31.87 12.73 -19.57
CA PRO A 145 30.77 13.49 -20.16
C PRO A 145 30.48 13.06 -21.60
N ARG A 146 29.20 13.10 -22.00
CA ARG A 146 28.77 12.94 -23.40
C ARG A 146 27.81 14.05 -23.82
N ALA A 147 27.76 14.25 -25.14
CA ALA A 147 26.78 15.12 -25.77
C ALA A 147 25.44 14.38 -25.98
N GLY A 148 24.34 15.11 -25.86
CA GLY A 148 23.01 14.55 -26.09
C GLY A 148 21.86 15.37 -25.53
N ARG A 149 20.70 14.73 -25.48
CA ARG A 149 19.42 15.25 -25.00
C ARG A 149 19.00 14.55 -23.72
N SER A 150 19.01 15.28 -22.62
CA SER A 150 18.43 14.87 -21.34
C SER A 150 16.95 15.24 -21.33
N ILE A 151 16.06 14.25 -21.23
CA ILE A 151 14.59 14.42 -21.25
C ILE A 151 14.05 14.30 -19.84
N ASP A 152 13.21 15.25 -19.40
CA ASP A 152 12.54 15.17 -18.11
C ASP A 152 11.48 14.06 -18.13
N ALA A 153 11.79 12.94 -17.45
CA ALA A 153 10.93 11.77 -17.41
C ALA A 153 9.59 12.03 -16.70
N TYR A 154 9.59 12.87 -15.65
CA TYR A 154 8.37 13.18 -14.90
C TYR A 154 7.34 13.89 -15.78
N VAL A 155 7.77 14.84 -16.59
CA VAL A 155 6.86 15.56 -17.48
C VAL A 155 6.28 14.65 -18.56
N VAL A 156 7.08 13.70 -19.07
CA VAL A 156 6.61 12.74 -20.07
C VAL A 156 5.62 11.75 -19.44
N GLU A 157 5.93 11.21 -18.26
CA GLU A 157 5.05 10.30 -17.51
C GLU A 157 3.70 10.97 -17.19
N ASP A 158 3.71 12.20 -16.66
CA ASP A 158 2.51 12.97 -16.34
C ASP A 158 1.66 13.23 -17.60
N TRP A 159 2.31 13.56 -18.73
CA TRP A 159 1.58 13.78 -19.99
C TRP A 159 0.92 12.51 -20.52
N LEU A 160 1.60 11.35 -20.44
CA LEU A 160 1.07 10.06 -20.86
C LEU A 160 -0.10 9.59 -19.99
N ALA A 161 -0.05 9.87 -18.68
CA ALA A 161 -1.16 9.60 -17.77
C ALA A 161 -2.39 10.46 -18.09
N GLU A 162 -2.20 11.73 -18.45
CA GLU A 162 -3.30 12.64 -18.82
C GLU A 162 -3.84 12.41 -20.24
N HIS A 163 -3.03 11.85 -21.13
CA HIS A 163 -3.37 11.65 -22.55
C HIS A 163 -3.07 10.21 -22.97
N PRO A 164 -3.73 9.20 -22.39
CA PRO A 164 -3.40 7.83 -22.71
C PRO A 164 -3.88 7.46 -24.11
N VAL A 165 -3.12 6.61 -24.83
CA VAL A 165 -3.52 6.11 -26.16
C VAL A 165 -4.77 5.23 -26.06
N VAL A 166 -4.85 4.48 -24.97
CA VAL A 166 -5.99 3.63 -24.59
C VAL A 166 -6.26 3.79 -23.12
N GLU A 167 -7.53 3.67 -22.73
CA GLU A 167 -7.90 3.66 -21.32
C GLU A 167 -7.12 2.58 -20.57
N GLN A 168 -6.71 2.91 -19.35
CA GLN A 168 -6.04 1.98 -18.46
C GLN A 168 -6.95 0.76 -18.21
N PRO A 169 -6.43 -0.48 -18.18
CA PRO A 169 -7.21 -1.63 -17.79
C PRO A 169 -7.77 -1.47 -16.36
N GLU A 170 -8.95 -2.03 -16.08
CA GLU A 170 -9.51 -2.02 -14.72
C GLU A 170 -8.55 -2.69 -13.72
N LEU A 171 -7.96 -3.82 -14.12
CA LEU A 171 -6.90 -4.53 -13.39
C LEU A 171 -5.66 -4.70 -14.28
N GLY A 172 -4.72 -3.77 -14.16
CA GLY A 172 -3.40 -3.88 -14.78
C GLY A 172 -2.82 -2.57 -15.32
N TYR A 173 -1.94 -2.70 -16.31
CA TYR A 173 -0.93 -1.68 -16.60
C TYR A 173 -0.92 -1.24 -18.06
N ASN A 174 -0.54 0.02 -18.28
CA ASN A 174 -0.16 0.53 -19.60
C ASN A 174 1.36 0.51 -19.76
N PHE A 175 1.88 -0.26 -20.71
CA PHE A 175 3.30 -0.34 -21.03
C PHE A 175 3.57 0.34 -22.37
N TYR A 176 4.28 1.47 -22.36
CA TYR A 176 4.66 2.20 -23.57
C TYR A 176 6.02 1.74 -24.07
N LEU A 177 6.07 1.26 -25.30
CA LEU A 177 7.31 1.00 -26.03
C LEU A 177 7.53 2.14 -27.03
N LEU A 178 8.55 2.96 -26.80
CA LEU A 178 8.86 4.14 -27.59
C LEU A 178 9.98 3.88 -28.59
N ASN A 179 9.91 4.56 -29.73
CA ASN A 179 11.01 4.65 -30.68
C ASN A 179 11.24 6.13 -31.04
N PHE A 180 12.32 6.68 -30.51
CA PHE A 180 12.74 8.04 -30.77
C PHE A 180 14.18 8.12 -31.30
N SER A 181 14.65 7.10 -32.04
CA SER A 181 15.95 7.12 -32.76
C SER A 181 16.11 8.34 -33.69
N VAL A 182 15.04 9.08 -34.00
CA VAL A 182 15.08 10.37 -34.71
C VAL A 182 15.81 11.48 -33.91
N LEU A 183 15.94 11.33 -32.60
CA LEU A 183 16.66 12.24 -31.72
C LEU A 183 18.17 12.01 -31.74
N ASP A 184 18.60 10.87 -32.27
CA ASP A 184 19.98 10.40 -32.25
C ASP A 184 20.69 10.64 -33.59
N THR A 185 22.02 10.55 -33.55
CA THR A 185 22.87 10.61 -34.73
C THR A 185 23.39 9.22 -35.10
N GLU A 186 23.47 8.92 -36.40
CA GLU A 186 23.95 7.63 -36.93
C GLU A 186 25.35 7.21 -36.44
N ASP A 187 26.18 8.16 -35.97
CA ASP A 187 27.51 7.87 -35.41
C ASP A 187 27.55 7.84 -33.88
N HIS A 188 26.39 7.84 -33.20
CA HIS A 188 26.25 7.86 -31.74
C HIS A 188 26.94 9.08 -31.06
N GLY A 189 27.23 10.13 -31.84
CA GLY A 189 27.84 11.36 -31.36
C GLY A 189 26.91 12.22 -30.50
N VAL A 190 25.60 12.07 -30.68
CA VAL A 190 24.50 12.67 -29.93
C VAL A 190 23.44 11.60 -29.73
N GLU A 191 23.04 11.39 -28.47
CA GLU A 191 21.93 10.50 -28.10
C GLU A 191 20.88 11.24 -27.30
N HIS A 192 19.74 10.60 -27.07
CA HIS A 192 18.78 10.94 -26.03
C HIS A 192 18.76 9.93 -24.88
N TRP A 193 18.23 10.36 -23.75
CA TRP A 193 17.92 9.55 -22.58
C TRP A 193 16.91 10.28 -21.70
N TYR A 194 16.36 9.56 -20.73
CA TYR A 194 15.45 10.11 -19.74
C TYR A 194 16.19 10.29 -18.41
N ASP A 195 15.94 11.41 -17.74
CA ASP A 195 16.49 11.71 -16.42
C ASP A 195 15.33 11.85 -15.42
N TYR A 196 15.52 11.25 -14.24
CA TYR A 196 14.79 11.60 -13.03
C TYR A 196 15.62 12.57 -12.19
N HIS A 197 14.95 13.34 -11.35
CA HIS A 197 15.57 14.41 -10.56
C HIS A 197 15.43 14.10 -9.07
N ASP A 198 15.95 12.93 -8.67
CA ASP A 198 15.75 12.41 -7.33
C ASP A 198 16.31 13.33 -6.25
N ILE A 199 15.58 13.35 -5.14
CA ILE A 199 15.81 14.23 -4.01
C ILE A 199 15.94 13.33 -2.79
N ASP A 200 17.08 13.37 -2.10
CA ASP A 200 17.30 12.68 -0.84
C ASP A 200 16.26 13.12 0.20
N PRO A 201 15.56 12.20 0.88
CA PRO A 201 14.40 12.53 1.68
C PRO A 201 14.80 13.16 3.02
N ASP A 202 16.04 12.93 3.46
CA ASP A 202 16.59 13.41 4.72
C ASP A 202 17.09 14.86 4.61
N THR A 203 17.59 15.27 3.44
CA THR A 203 18.20 16.60 3.22
C THR A 203 17.44 17.50 2.27
N GLY A 204 16.63 16.93 1.36
CA GLY A 204 16.01 17.68 0.27
C GLY A 204 17.00 18.07 -0.85
N GLU A 205 18.23 17.54 -0.85
CA GLU A 205 19.21 17.79 -1.92
C GLU A 205 19.01 16.81 -3.09
N HIS A 206 19.36 17.25 -4.30
CA HIS A 206 19.40 16.37 -5.45
C HIS A 206 20.50 15.30 -5.31
N ILE A 207 20.16 14.07 -5.69
CA ILE A 207 21.11 12.96 -5.76
C ILE A 207 21.95 13.12 -7.04
N ASP A 208 23.20 13.55 -6.87
CA ASP A 208 24.12 13.88 -7.98
C ASP A 208 25.38 12.98 -8.04
N TRP A 209 25.31 11.80 -7.42
CA TRP A 209 26.43 10.88 -7.26
C TRP A 209 26.01 9.43 -7.50
N PHE A 210 26.98 8.57 -7.82
CA PHE A 210 26.73 7.18 -8.19
C PHE A 210 27.58 6.21 -7.37
N ARG A 211 26.98 5.57 -6.35
CA ARG A 211 27.59 4.58 -5.43
C ARG A 211 28.92 4.99 -4.77
N LEU A 212 29.28 4.19 -3.77
CA LEU A 212 30.40 4.43 -2.88
C LEU A 212 31.77 4.28 -3.56
N GLU A 213 31.90 3.29 -4.44
CA GLU A 213 33.15 2.94 -5.12
C GLU A 213 33.55 3.99 -6.17
N TRP A 214 32.58 4.81 -6.62
CA TRP A 214 32.75 5.81 -7.69
C TRP A 214 32.64 7.24 -7.20
N ASP A 215 32.19 7.44 -5.97
CA ASP A 215 32.19 8.73 -5.29
C ASP A 215 33.62 9.15 -4.89
N ASN A 216 34.44 9.46 -5.90
CA ASN A 216 35.83 9.85 -5.75
C ASN A 216 36.25 10.88 -6.82
N GLU A 217 37.37 11.58 -6.58
CA GLU A 217 37.83 12.68 -7.45
C GLU A 217 38.14 12.28 -8.91
N LEU A 218 38.27 10.99 -9.23
CA LEU A 218 38.54 10.54 -10.60
C LEU A 218 37.30 10.59 -11.49
N ASN A 219 36.11 10.37 -10.90
CA ASN A 219 34.85 10.33 -11.62
C ASN A 219 34.09 11.64 -11.40
N PRO A 220 33.64 12.32 -12.47
CA PRO A 220 32.74 13.46 -12.32
C PRO A 220 31.39 13.01 -11.74
N PRO A 221 30.54 13.96 -11.29
CA PRO A 221 29.13 13.69 -11.05
C PRO A 221 28.52 12.92 -12.23
N VAL A 222 27.82 11.84 -11.93
CA VAL A 222 27.29 10.90 -12.91
C VAL A 222 25.83 11.25 -13.15
N THR A 223 25.47 11.46 -14.42
CA THR A 223 24.06 11.56 -14.81
C THR A 223 23.51 10.15 -15.01
N LEU A 224 22.47 9.81 -14.26
CA LEU A 224 21.80 8.52 -14.36
C LEU A 224 20.88 8.54 -15.58
N GLN A 225 21.37 7.92 -16.66
CA GLN A 225 20.67 7.93 -17.94
C GLN A 225 19.79 6.70 -18.03
N TYR A 226 18.49 6.93 -18.09
CA TYR A 226 17.49 5.88 -18.11
C TYR A 226 16.92 5.68 -19.51
N ALA A 227 16.76 4.41 -19.89
CA ALA A 227 16.01 4.03 -21.10
C ALA A 227 14.57 3.63 -20.80
N GLY A 228 14.23 3.43 -19.51
CA GLY A 228 12.86 3.24 -19.06
C GLY A 228 12.56 4.11 -17.85
N PHE A 229 11.29 4.37 -17.61
CA PHE A 229 10.82 5.19 -16.51
C PHE A 229 9.34 4.92 -16.24
N GLY A 230 8.89 5.09 -15.00
CA GLY A 230 7.49 4.93 -14.61
C GLY A 230 7.33 4.59 -13.14
N GLY A 231 6.09 4.34 -12.72
CA GLY A 231 5.77 3.91 -11.36
C GLY A 231 5.26 5.01 -10.44
N ARG A 232 5.09 6.26 -10.92
CA ARG A 232 4.24 7.26 -10.24
C ARG A 232 2.75 7.04 -10.52
N SER A 233 2.45 6.27 -11.56
CA SER A 233 1.12 5.79 -11.93
C SER A 233 1.24 4.36 -12.47
N ASP A 234 0.12 3.71 -12.82
CA ASP A 234 0.06 2.37 -13.40
C ASP A 234 0.53 2.30 -14.87
N LEU A 235 1.54 3.09 -15.21
CA LEU A 235 2.17 3.10 -16.51
C LEU A 235 3.68 3.03 -16.40
N TYR A 236 4.29 2.32 -17.35
CA TYR A 236 5.73 2.26 -17.52
C TYR A 236 6.08 2.58 -18.97
N VAL A 237 7.19 3.27 -19.16
CA VAL A 237 7.74 3.62 -20.46
C VAL A 237 9.08 2.91 -20.62
N LEU A 238 9.27 2.28 -21.75
CA LEU A 238 10.56 1.77 -22.21
C LEU A 238 10.84 2.33 -23.60
N ASP A 239 12.00 2.96 -23.76
CA ASP A 239 12.50 3.48 -25.03
C ASP A 239 13.80 2.75 -25.38
N PRO A 240 13.72 1.69 -26.21
CA PRO A 240 14.93 0.95 -26.59
C PRO A 240 15.93 1.74 -27.42
N SER A 241 15.54 2.90 -27.98
CA SER A 241 16.47 3.81 -28.66
C SER A 241 17.20 4.76 -27.73
N ALA A 242 16.74 4.92 -26.48
CA ALA A 242 17.43 5.76 -25.53
C ALA A 242 18.77 5.14 -25.10
N ASN A 243 19.79 5.99 -25.00
CA ASN A 243 21.10 5.54 -24.56
C ASN A 243 21.08 5.14 -23.09
N GLN A 244 21.70 3.99 -22.80
CA GLN A 244 21.76 3.42 -21.47
C GLN A 244 23.14 2.86 -21.16
N TRP A 245 23.97 3.69 -20.54
CA TRP A 245 25.24 3.20 -20.03
C TRP A 245 25.03 2.26 -18.82
N TYR A 246 23.92 2.41 -18.09
CA TYR A 246 23.65 1.65 -16.88
C TYR A 246 23.61 0.14 -17.11
N LEU A 247 22.88 -0.36 -18.12
CA LEU A 247 22.83 -1.80 -18.38
C LEU A 247 24.20 -2.37 -18.76
N ARG A 248 25.02 -1.60 -19.50
CA ARG A 248 26.42 -1.97 -19.80
C ARG A 248 27.24 -2.08 -18.53
N TRP A 249 27.07 -1.13 -17.61
CA TRP A 249 27.70 -1.13 -16.29
C TRP A 249 27.24 -2.34 -15.46
N ALA A 250 25.93 -2.58 -15.36
CA ALA A 250 25.36 -3.66 -14.55
C ALA A 250 25.81 -5.04 -15.04
N ARG A 251 25.78 -5.27 -16.36
CA ARG A 251 26.34 -6.49 -16.98
C ARG A 251 27.79 -6.74 -16.57
N ILE A 252 28.65 -5.72 -16.62
CA ILE A 252 30.07 -5.90 -16.30
C ILE A 252 30.25 -6.02 -14.80
N TRP A 253 29.67 -5.13 -14.00
CA TRP A 253 29.88 -5.09 -12.56
C TRP A 253 29.25 -6.29 -11.86
N TRP A 254 27.98 -6.59 -12.12
CA TRP A 254 27.23 -7.69 -11.51
C TRP A 254 27.47 -9.03 -12.17
N GLY A 255 27.59 -9.07 -13.50
CA GLY A 255 27.76 -10.32 -14.25
C GLY A 255 29.12 -11.01 -14.04
N MET A 256 29.30 -12.17 -14.67
CA MET A 256 30.55 -12.95 -14.64
C MET A 256 31.09 -13.13 -16.05
N GLU A 257 32.41 -13.11 -16.22
CA GLU A 257 33.04 -13.36 -17.52
C GLU A 257 33.00 -14.86 -17.86
N PRO A 258 32.71 -15.25 -19.13
CA PRO A 258 32.31 -14.40 -20.25
C PRO A 258 30.84 -13.94 -20.14
N TYR A 259 30.56 -12.69 -20.52
CA TYR A 259 29.22 -12.09 -20.47
C TYR A 259 28.29 -12.56 -21.62
N ASP A 260 28.49 -13.78 -22.14
CA ASP A 260 27.81 -14.29 -23.33
C ASP A 260 26.30 -14.52 -23.09
N ASP A 261 25.90 -14.73 -21.83
CA ASP A 261 24.51 -14.91 -21.42
C ASP A 261 23.77 -13.57 -21.21
N ALA A 262 24.49 -12.44 -21.27
CA ALA A 262 23.88 -11.13 -21.11
C ALA A 262 22.97 -10.79 -22.30
N PRO A 263 21.76 -10.25 -22.05
CA PRO A 263 20.87 -9.84 -23.11
C PRO A 263 21.49 -8.79 -24.04
N GLU A 264 21.13 -8.84 -25.32
CA GLU A 264 21.72 -7.98 -26.36
C GLU A 264 21.49 -6.48 -26.08
N TYR A 265 20.34 -6.12 -25.49
CA TYR A 265 20.01 -4.75 -25.10
C TYR A 265 20.93 -4.18 -24.01
N CYS A 266 21.68 -5.02 -23.29
CA CYS A 266 22.73 -4.55 -22.37
C CYS A 266 23.94 -3.95 -23.11
N THR A 267 24.00 -4.08 -24.45
CA THR A 267 25.11 -3.60 -25.29
C THR A 267 24.68 -2.79 -26.50
N LYS A 268 23.47 -2.98 -26.98
CA LYS A 268 22.94 -2.37 -28.21
C LYS A 268 21.63 -1.69 -27.91
N ASP A 269 21.49 -0.45 -28.33
CA ASP A 269 20.20 0.22 -28.45
C ASP A 269 19.47 -0.24 -29.72
N LEU A 270 18.31 0.36 -29.98
CA LEU A 270 17.42 -0.02 -31.06
C LEU A 270 18.05 0.20 -32.44
N GLU A 271 18.73 1.31 -32.65
CA GLU A 271 19.36 1.67 -33.91
C GLU A 271 20.55 0.76 -34.24
N ASP A 272 21.36 0.39 -33.24
CA ASP A 272 22.37 -0.65 -33.37
C ASP A 272 21.73 -1.95 -33.90
N LYS A 273 20.64 -2.39 -33.25
CA LYS A 273 19.94 -3.63 -33.61
C LYS A 273 19.35 -3.58 -35.02
N VAL A 274 18.69 -2.48 -35.38
CA VAL A 274 18.08 -2.29 -36.70
C VAL A 274 19.15 -2.24 -37.80
N SER A 275 20.32 -1.67 -37.52
CA SER A 275 21.42 -1.57 -38.49
C SER A 275 22.02 -2.92 -38.91
N GLU A 276 21.93 -3.93 -38.05
CA GLU A 276 22.45 -5.28 -38.30
C GLU A 276 21.50 -6.16 -39.11
N GLY A 277 20.19 -5.90 -39.00
CA GLY A 277 19.12 -6.71 -39.57
C GLY A 277 18.63 -6.24 -40.95
N ASN A 278 17.89 -7.11 -41.64
CA ASN A 278 17.12 -6.73 -42.83
C ASN A 278 15.63 -6.81 -42.52
N LEU A 279 15.02 -5.68 -42.14
CA LEU A 279 13.58 -5.61 -41.83
C LEU A 279 12.66 -5.82 -43.05
N ALA A 280 13.20 -5.93 -44.28
CA ALA A 280 12.41 -6.27 -45.46
C ALA A 280 12.11 -7.77 -45.61
N VAL A 281 12.62 -8.61 -44.70
CA VAL A 281 12.36 -10.06 -44.67
C VAL A 281 11.90 -10.51 -43.29
N GLN A 282 11.05 -11.54 -43.24
CA GLN A 282 10.46 -12.05 -42.00
C GLN A 282 11.50 -12.38 -40.92
N ALA A 283 12.63 -12.98 -41.30
CA ALA A 283 13.69 -13.31 -40.35
C ALA A 283 14.25 -12.07 -39.62
N GLY A 284 14.38 -10.92 -40.30
CA GLY A 284 14.83 -9.68 -39.65
C GLY A 284 13.75 -9.05 -38.76
N ILE A 285 12.48 -9.17 -39.15
CA ILE A 285 11.34 -8.76 -38.32
C ILE A 285 11.27 -9.60 -37.04
N ASP A 286 11.44 -10.92 -37.15
CA ASP A 286 11.43 -11.85 -36.01
C ASP A 286 12.62 -11.57 -35.07
N GLU A 287 13.82 -11.32 -35.61
CA GLU A 287 15.02 -10.95 -34.80
C GLU A 287 14.84 -9.62 -34.04
N LEU A 288 14.22 -8.60 -34.65
CA LEU A 288 13.88 -7.35 -33.96
C LEU A 288 12.81 -7.59 -32.88
N SER A 289 11.80 -8.40 -33.20
CA SER A 289 10.71 -8.72 -32.28
C SER A 289 11.21 -9.51 -31.07
N GLU A 290 12.20 -10.41 -31.24
CA GLU A 290 12.86 -11.10 -30.12
C GLU A 290 13.58 -10.13 -29.19
N TYR A 291 14.35 -9.20 -29.78
CA TYR A 291 15.10 -8.21 -29.04
C TYR A 291 14.18 -7.34 -28.17
N LEU A 292 13.09 -6.83 -28.76
CA LEU A 292 12.11 -6.02 -28.04
C LEU A 292 11.35 -6.85 -27.00
N GLY A 293 10.97 -8.08 -27.34
CA GLY A 293 10.28 -9.01 -26.45
C GLY A 293 11.08 -9.30 -25.18
N ARG A 294 12.38 -9.63 -25.32
CA ARG A 294 13.29 -9.83 -24.19
C ARG A 294 13.48 -8.58 -23.34
N TYR A 295 13.56 -7.41 -23.98
CA TYR A 295 13.74 -6.16 -23.24
C TYR A 295 12.47 -5.79 -22.44
N MET A 296 11.29 -6.02 -23.02
CA MET A 296 10.01 -5.87 -22.29
C MET A 296 9.84 -6.93 -21.19
N GLN A 297 10.29 -8.16 -21.42
CA GLN A 297 10.23 -9.24 -20.43
C GLN A 297 10.95 -8.86 -19.13
N ASP A 298 12.07 -8.12 -19.19
CA ASP A 298 12.74 -7.64 -17.97
C ASP A 298 11.81 -6.81 -17.10
N VAL A 299 11.19 -5.80 -17.72
CA VAL A 299 10.31 -4.91 -16.96
C VAL A 299 9.05 -5.67 -16.53
N ILE A 300 8.41 -6.39 -17.43
CA ILE A 300 7.14 -7.04 -17.13
C ILE A 300 7.32 -8.17 -16.09
N GLY A 301 8.37 -8.98 -16.23
CA GLY A 301 8.63 -10.13 -15.35
C GLY A 301 9.27 -9.78 -14.01
N TYR A 302 9.96 -8.65 -13.89
CA TYR A 302 10.64 -8.26 -12.66
C TYR A 302 10.11 -6.97 -12.01
N LEU A 303 9.31 -6.16 -12.69
CA LEU A 303 8.66 -4.97 -12.10
C LEU A 303 7.13 -5.12 -12.07
N HIS A 304 6.49 -5.42 -13.20
CA HIS A 304 5.03 -5.52 -13.25
C HIS A 304 4.51 -6.80 -12.60
N PHE A 305 5.24 -7.92 -12.66
CA PHE A 305 4.86 -9.22 -12.09
C PHE A 305 6.07 -9.95 -11.45
N PRO A 306 6.77 -9.33 -10.48
CA PRO A 306 8.03 -9.83 -9.91
C PRO A 306 7.89 -11.17 -9.21
N ALA A 307 8.41 -12.25 -9.81
CA ALA A 307 8.42 -13.56 -9.18
C ALA A 307 9.22 -13.61 -7.85
N GLN A 308 10.09 -12.63 -7.61
CA GLN A 308 10.93 -12.54 -6.41
C GLN A 308 10.21 -11.92 -5.21
N HIS A 309 9.09 -11.22 -5.42
CA HIS A 309 8.32 -10.67 -4.31
C HIS A 309 7.52 -11.79 -3.65
N SER A 310 7.76 -11.96 -2.35
CA SER A 310 7.02 -12.84 -1.47
C SER A 310 6.64 -12.06 -0.21
N PRO A 311 5.66 -11.14 -0.31
CA PRO A 311 5.25 -10.29 0.81
C PRO A 311 4.97 -11.11 2.07
N ALA A 312 5.25 -10.52 3.23
CA ALA A 312 4.96 -11.13 4.52
C ALA A 312 3.49 -11.58 4.65
N ASN A 313 3.26 -12.54 5.54
CA ASN A 313 1.93 -13.05 5.85
C ASN A 313 0.96 -11.93 6.23
N TYR A 314 -0.32 -12.16 5.96
CA TYR A 314 -1.42 -11.32 6.43
C TYR A 314 -1.30 -11.02 7.94
N ALA A 315 -1.23 -9.73 8.26
CA ALA A 315 -1.02 -9.21 9.61
C ALA A 315 -1.84 -7.94 9.82
N HIS A 316 -2.12 -7.61 11.08
CA HIS A 316 -2.89 -6.42 11.46
C HIS A 316 -2.01 -5.28 11.99
N LYS A 317 -0.79 -5.61 12.42
CA LYS A 317 0.19 -4.68 13.00
C LYS A 317 1.57 -4.91 12.39
N GLY A 318 2.33 -3.83 12.33
CA GLY A 318 3.71 -3.83 11.90
C GLY A 318 4.58 -3.02 12.86
N THR A 319 5.77 -3.51 13.16
CA THR A 319 6.74 -2.80 13.99
C THR A 319 8.08 -2.68 13.28
N LEU A 320 8.64 -1.47 13.24
CA LEU A 320 10.04 -1.21 12.89
C LEU A 320 10.77 -0.58 14.08
N GLU A 321 11.69 -1.32 14.68
CA GLU A 321 12.60 -0.80 15.71
C GLU A 321 13.99 -0.63 15.09
N ALA A 322 14.56 0.57 15.08
CA ALA A 322 15.87 0.85 14.52
C ALA A 322 16.83 1.52 15.51
N LEU A 323 18.07 1.01 15.58
CA LEU A 323 19.15 1.60 16.37
C LEU A 323 20.20 2.24 15.47
N VAL A 324 20.53 3.50 15.70
CA VAL A 324 21.57 4.24 14.98
C VAL A 324 22.76 4.48 15.91
N PHE A 325 23.85 3.74 15.69
CA PHE A 325 25.07 3.86 16.49
C PHE A 325 26.08 4.79 15.83
N THR A 326 26.57 5.77 16.57
CA THR A 326 27.84 6.44 16.28
C THR A 326 28.97 5.75 17.03
N LEU A 327 30.02 5.38 16.29
CA LEU A 327 31.20 4.70 16.85
C LEU A 327 32.29 5.68 17.29
N ASP A 328 32.25 6.91 16.77
CA ASP A 328 33.29 7.92 16.94
C ASP A 328 32.76 9.17 17.66
N ALA A 329 31.76 9.01 18.54
CA ALA A 329 31.16 10.08 19.34
C ALA A 329 32.19 10.92 20.10
N SER A 330 33.11 10.24 20.80
CA SER A 330 34.23 10.89 21.50
C SER A 330 35.33 11.42 20.56
N ASN A 331 35.31 11.02 19.28
CA ASN A 331 36.27 11.36 18.23
C ASN A 331 35.66 12.26 17.14
N GLY A 332 34.68 13.09 17.52
CA GLY A 332 34.13 14.14 16.68
C GLY A 332 33.03 13.69 15.72
N VAL A 333 32.24 12.67 16.08
CA VAL A 333 30.95 12.32 15.46
C VAL A 333 29.87 12.23 16.56
N PRO A 334 29.56 13.34 17.26
CA PRO A 334 28.60 13.30 18.36
C PRO A 334 27.22 12.80 17.90
N VAL A 335 26.45 12.18 18.79
CA VAL A 335 25.11 11.64 18.50
C VAL A 335 24.22 12.69 17.83
N ASP A 336 24.17 13.91 18.39
CA ASP A 336 23.40 15.04 17.85
C ASP A 336 23.75 15.41 16.38
N SER A 337 24.95 15.03 15.89
CA SER A 337 25.35 15.29 14.49
C SER A 337 24.78 14.30 13.49
N ILE A 338 24.11 13.25 13.94
CA ILE A 338 23.53 12.22 13.06
C ILE A 338 22.02 12.05 13.28
N GLU A 339 21.39 12.84 14.14
CA GLU A 339 19.93 12.74 14.42
C GLU A 339 19.05 13.06 13.20
N TRP A 340 19.62 13.65 12.15
CA TRP A 340 18.90 13.96 10.91
C TRP A 340 18.99 12.86 9.85
N VAL A 341 19.87 11.85 10.01
CA VAL A 341 20.19 10.91 8.93
C VAL A 341 19.06 9.94 8.59
N THR A 342 18.09 9.81 9.47
CA THR A 342 16.80 9.16 9.29
C THR A 342 15.91 9.60 10.46
N ASP A 343 14.62 9.32 10.47
CA ASP A 343 13.77 9.52 11.66
C ASP A 343 12.55 8.60 11.65
N ASP A 344 11.85 8.58 12.79
CA ASP A 344 10.68 7.75 13.06
C ASP A 344 9.47 8.10 12.18
N GLU A 345 9.18 9.38 12.02
CA GLU A 345 8.00 9.87 11.28
C GLU A 345 8.10 9.55 9.79
N MET A 346 9.31 9.69 9.23
CA MET A 346 9.60 9.38 7.84
C MET A 346 9.48 7.88 7.54
N GLN A 347 10.09 7.03 8.38
CA GLN A 347 10.00 5.57 8.20
C GLN A 347 8.55 5.10 8.32
N LYS A 348 7.79 5.65 9.28
CA LYS A 348 6.36 5.38 9.40
C LYS A 348 5.58 5.78 8.16
N SER A 349 5.78 7.00 7.67
CA SER A 349 5.09 7.50 6.48
C SER A 349 5.32 6.61 5.26
N HIS A 350 6.54 6.14 5.02
CA HIS A 350 6.84 5.25 3.89
C HIS A 350 6.16 3.87 4.06
N LEU A 351 6.15 3.31 5.27
CA LEU A 351 5.51 2.03 5.55
C LEU A 351 3.98 2.10 5.43
N GLU A 352 3.38 3.22 5.87
CA GLU A 352 1.94 3.48 5.72
C GLU A 352 1.53 3.73 4.26
N GLU A 353 2.39 4.39 3.45
CA GLU A 353 2.17 4.51 2.01
C GLU A 353 2.18 3.14 1.32
N PHE A 354 3.15 2.30 1.71
CA PHE A 354 3.37 0.99 1.15
C PHE A 354 2.23 0.01 1.49
N VAL A 355 1.94 -0.18 2.78
CA VAL A 355 0.86 -1.06 3.27
C VAL A 355 -0.05 -0.30 4.23
N PRO A 356 -1.07 0.41 3.72
CA PRO A 356 -1.94 1.28 4.52
C PRO A 356 -2.96 0.53 5.39
N PHE A 357 -3.04 -0.79 5.26
CA PHE A 357 -4.00 -1.65 5.98
C PHE A 357 -3.49 -2.12 7.35
N ILE A 358 -2.24 -1.80 7.66
CA ILE A 358 -1.55 -2.25 8.86
C ILE A 358 -1.30 -1.05 9.77
N ASP A 359 -1.55 -1.23 11.07
CA ASP A 359 -1.17 -0.26 12.08
C ASP A 359 0.34 -0.35 12.34
N TRP A 360 1.09 0.64 11.84
CA TRP A 360 2.54 0.70 11.97
C TRP A 360 2.98 1.45 13.22
N GLU A 361 3.77 0.76 14.03
CA GLU A 361 4.54 1.33 15.12
C GLU A 361 6.02 1.38 14.71
N THR A 362 6.63 2.54 14.84
CA THR A 362 8.03 2.75 14.48
C THR A 362 8.75 3.38 15.66
N ASN A 363 10.05 3.11 15.79
CA ASN A 363 10.89 3.77 16.78
C ASN A 363 12.35 3.77 16.31
N VAL A 364 12.97 4.94 16.29
CA VAL A 364 14.36 5.14 15.90
C VAL A 364 15.14 5.75 17.06
N SER A 365 16.21 5.10 17.48
CA SER A 365 17.05 5.54 18.61
C SER A 365 18.49 5.83 18.17
N TYR A 366 19.03 7.00 18.55
CA TYR A 366 20.43 7.38 18.28
C TYR A 366 21.30 7.20 19.52
N LEU A 367 22.38 6.46 19.39
CA LEU A 367 23.15 5.92 20.51
C LEU A 367 24.67 6.11 20.29
N ASP A 368 25.39 6.39 21.37
CA ASP A 368 26.86 6.24 21.42
C ASP A 368 27.18 4.77 21.68
N ILE A 369 27.89 4.11 20.77
CA ILE A 369 28.21 2.68 20.91
C ILE A 369 29.01 2.38 22.19
N ASN A 370 29.74 3.37 22.73
CA ASN A 370 30.54 3.20 23.94
C ASN A 370 29.70 2.95 25.20
N ASP A 371 28.43 3.39 25.19
CA ASP A 371 27.47 3.13 26.26
C ASP A 371 26.83 1.73 26.16
N TYR A 372 27.09 1.01 25.07
CA TYR A 372 26.54 -0.31 24.75
C TYR A 372 27.66 -1.32 24.46
N PRO A 373 28.37 -1.84 25.50
CA PRO A 373 29.54 -2.70 25.31
C PRO A 373 29.29 -3.96 24.48
N GLU A 374 28.09 -4.55 24.55
CA GLU A 374 27.74 -5.73 23.75
C GLU A 374 27.69 -5.44 22.25
N TRP A 375 27.20 -4.26 21.85
CA TRP A 375 27.13 -3.83 20.46
C TRP A 375 28.51 -3.43 19.94
N ASN A 376 29.32 -2.80 20.80
CA ASN A 376 30.70 -2.49 20.47
C ASN A 376 31.54 -3.76 20.27
N GLU A 377 31.36 -4.78 21.13
CA GLU A 377 31.99 -6.09 20.97
C GLU A 377 31.56 -6.75 19.65
N THR A 378 30.26 -6.82 19.37
CA THR A 378 29.76 -7.35 18.08
C THR A 378 30.32 -6.61 16.88
N PHE A 379 30.42 -5.28 16.89
CA PHE A 379 31.03 -4.54 15.78
C PHE A 379 32.49 -4.95 15.55
N TRP A 380 33.31 -4.99 16.61
CA TRP A 380 34.73 -5.28 16.48
C TRP A 380 35.07 -6.77 16.32
N ASP A 381 34.14 -7.68 16.63
CA ASP A 381 34.29 -9.10 16.30
C ASP A 381 34.21 -9.36 14.78
N HIS A 382 33.55 -8.46 14.04
CA HIS A 382 33.37 -8.55 12.59
C HIS A 382 34.01 -7.39 11.82
N ALA A 383 34.88 -6.60 12.45
CA ALA A 383 35.55 -5.49 11.81
C ALA A 383 37.04 -5.43 12.16
N GLU A 384 37.85 -5.02 11.20
CA GLU A 384 39.29 -4.79 11.40
C GLU A 384 39.73 -3.46 10.81
N VAL A 385 40.89 -2.97 11.26
CA VAL A 385 41.49 -1.73 10.72
C VAL A 385 42.69 -2.10 9.85
N VAL A 386 42.61 -1.79 8.57
CA VAL A 386 43.67 -2.00 7.58
C VAL A 386 44.06 -0.65 6.99
N ASP A 387 45.33 -0.27 7.12
CA ASP A 387 45.88 1.01 6.64
C ASP A 387 45.08 2.27 7.04
N GLY A 388 44.37 2.20 8.18
CA GLY A 388 43.58 3.29 8.74
C GLY A 388 42.11 3.29 8.33
N GLU A 389 41.69 2.42 7.43
CA GLU A 389 40.29 2.15 7.06
C GLU A 389 39.71 1.02 7.90
N THR A 390 38.47 1.17 8.35
CA THR A 390 37.74 0.12 9.04
C THR A 390 36.98 -0.71 8.02
N ILE A 391 37.33 -1.98 7.90
CA ILE A 391 36.71 -2.94 6.99
C ILE A 391 35.79 -3.84 7.82
N VAL A 392 34.51 -3.84 7.49
CA VAL A 392 33.49 -4.67 8.15
C VAL A 392 33.14 -5.88 7.29
N ASP A 393 33.12 -7.08 7.88
CA ASP A 393 32.48 -8.26 7.30
C ASP A 393 30.96 -8.16 7.53
N GLY A 394 30.27 -7.51 6.59
CA GLY A 394 28.84 -7.23 6.71
C GLY A 394 27.99 -8.50 6.73
N SER A 395 28.38 -9.52 5.97
CA SER A 395 27.67 -10.81 5.97
C SER A 395 27.76 -11.49 7.34
N ALA A 396 28.96 -11.61 7.91
CA ALA A 396 29.13 -12.25 9.22
C ALA A 396 28.40 -11.47 10.32
N MET A 397 28.51 -10.14 10.32
CA MET A 397 27.85 -9.29 11.29
C MET A 397 26.32 -9.33 11.17
N PHE A 398 25.76 -9.31 9.96
CA PHE A 398 24.31 -9.42 9.74
C PHE A 398 23.74 -10.69 10.36
N TYR A 399 24.38 -11.84 10.15
CA TYR A 399 23.95 -13.11 10.76
C TYR A 399 24.13 -13.14 12.27
N ASP A 400 25.18 -12.52 12.80
CA ASP A 400 25.39 -12.42 14.25
C ASP A 400 24.28 -11.61 14.93
N ILE A 401 23.92 -10.45 14.36
CA ILE A 401 22.80 -9.62 14.82
C ILE A 401 21.49 -10.42 14.82
N TYR A 402 21.22 -11.15 13.72
CA TYR A 402 20.01 -11.94 13.56
C TYR A 402 19.87 -13.00 14.65
N GLN A 403 20.97 -13.69 14.98
CA GLN A 403 20.95 -14.80 15.94
C GLN A 403 21.02 -14.33 17.40
N ASN A 404 21.74 -13.25 17.68
CA ASN A 404 22.15 -12.91 19.05
C ASN A 404 21.55 -11.62 19.61
N HIS A 405 21.04 -10.71 18.76
CA HIS A 405 20.54 -9.40 19.20
C HIS A 405 19.07 -9.15 18.87
N ARG A 406 18.61 -9.49 17.66
CA ARG A 406 17.27 -9.12 17.16
C ARG A 406 16.12 -9.41 18.13
N TYR A 407 16.07 -10.60 18.72
CA TYR A 407 15.00 -11.03 19.63
C TYR A 407 14.90 -10.20 20.93
N LYS A 408 15.91 -9.38 21.25
CA LYS A 408 15.90 -8.49 22.42
C LYS A 408 15.04 -7.25 22.18
N TYR A 409 14.77 -6.92 20.91
CA TYR A 409 14.15 -5.66 20.49
C TYR A 409 12.79 -5.86 19.84
N VAL A 410 12.58 -6.98 19.14
CA VAL A 410 11.31 -7.32 18.49
C VAL A 410 10.89 -8.76 18.81
N ASP A 411 9.58 -9.03 18.74
CA ASP A 411 9.05 -10.39 18.91
C ASP A 411 9.19 -11.19 17.61
N VAL A 412 10.27 -11.95 17.50
CA VAL A 412 10.60 -12.78 16.32
C VAL A 412 9.68 -13.99 16.14
N TYR A 413 8.77 -14.25 17.08
CA TYR A 413 7.79 -15.34 16.99
C TYR A 413 6.36 -14.84 16.78
N SER A 414 6.16 -13.52 16.70
CA SER A 414 4.87 -12.93 16.43
C SER A 414 4.39 -13.25 15.02
N GLU A 415 3.08 -13.41 14.86
CA GLU A 415 2.41 -13.47 13.55
C GLU A 415 2.28 -12.06 12.91
N GLN A 416 2.59 -11.01 13.67
CA GLN A 416 2.64 -9.63 13.16
C GLN A 416 3.98 -9.33 12.48
N ILE A 417 4.02 -8.31 11.63
CA ILE A 417 5.25 -7.91 10.94
C ILE A 417 6.20 -7.25 11.95
N ASN A 418 7.43 -7.76 12.05
CA ASN A 418 8.44 -7.27 13.00
C ASN A 418 9.80 -7.14 12.31
N VAL A 419 10.23 -5.90 12.10
CA VAL A 419 11.51 -5.54 11.51
C VAL A 419 12.41 -4.90 12.57
N PHE A 420 13.65 -5.40 12.68
CA PHE A 420 14.68 -4.82 13.52
C PHE A 420 15.83 -4.29 12.67
N GLY A 421 16.13 -3.00 12.79
CA GLY A 421 17.18 -2.33 12.04
C GLY A 421 18.35 -1.89 12.90
N VAL A 422 19.55 -1.91 12.33
CA VAL A 422 20.74 -1.31 12.95
C VAL A 422 21.57 -0.55 11.93
N VAL A 423 21.95 0.69 12.26
CA VAL A 423 22.82 1.54 11.45
C VAL A 423 24.11 1.79 12.22
N PHE A 424 25.26 1.50 11.61
CA PHE A 424 26.58 1.82 12.16
C PHE A 424 27.19 2.99 11.39
N ILE A 425 27.55 4.05 12.10
CA ILE A 425 28.19 5.25 11.55
C ILE A 425 29.57 5.42 12.17
N LYS A 426 30.59 5.36 11.31
CA LYS A 426 32.00 5.44 11.69
C LYS A 426 32.80 6.26 10.68
N LYS A 427 33.85 6.95 11.10
CA LYS A 427 34.80 7.57 10.16
C LYS A 427 35.60 6.51 9.40
N ASN A 428 35.82 6.75 8.10
CA ASN A 428 36.68 5.92 7.24
C ASN A 428 36.34 4.42 7.32
N MET A 429 35.09 4.08 7.00
CA MET A 429 34.55 2.72 7.08
C MET A 429 33.96 2.27 5.74
N VAL A 430 34.21 1.00 5.41
CA VAL A 430 33.58 0.29 4.31
C VAL A 430 33.04 -1.06 4.79
N MET A 431 31.96 -1.52 4.20
CA MET A 431 31.41 -2.85 4.46
C MET A 431 31.61 -3.73 3.23
N HIS A 432 32.17 -4.91 3.45
CA HIS A 432 32.27 -5.97 2.47
C HIS A 432 31.25 -7.07 2.74
N ALA A 433 30.49 -7.42 1.72
CA ALA A 433 29.61 -8.58 1.70
C ALA A 433 29.76 -9.29 0.36
N TYR A 434 29.74 -10.63 0.36
CA TYR A 434 29.84 -11.44 -0.86
C TYR A 434 31.03 -11.08 -1.79
N GLY A 435 32.12 -10.58 -1.20
CA GLY A 435 33.34 -10.17 -1.93
C GLY A 435 33.28 -8.80 -2.61
N ARG A 436 32.32 -7.94 -2.27
CA ARG A 436 32.15 -6.59 -2.85
C ARG A 436 31.76 -5.57 -1.77
N GLU A 437 31.84 -4.29 -2.11
CA GLU A 437 31.37 -3.19 -1.24
C GLU A 437 29.85 -3.00 -1.32
N TYR A 438 29.23 -2.83 -0.16
CA TYR A 438 27.78 -2.59 0.00
C TYR A 438 27.54 -1.53 1.10
N THR A 439 26.34 -0.93 1.12
CA THR A 439 25.91 0.03 2.15
C THR A 439 24.99 -0.62 3.18
N GLY A 440 24.09 -1.51 2.73
CA GLY A 440 23.06 -2.13 3.55
C GLY A 440 22.88 -3.61 3.21
N LEU A 441 22.25 -4.32 4.13
CA LEU A 441 21.74 -5.67 3.97
C LEU A 441 20.37 -5.77 4.65
N GLY A 442 19.44 -6.46 4.01
CA GLY A 442 18.06 -6.62 4.45
C GLY A 442 17.55 -8.03 4.20
N GLY A 443 16.62 -8.47 5.03
CA GLY A 443 15.96 -9.77 4.87
C GLY A 443 15.58 -10.44 6.19
N GLY A 444 14.56 -11.29 6.14
CA GLY A 444 14.12 -12.08 7.28
C GLY A 444 13.65 -11.26 8.48
N GLY A 445 13.10 -10.06 8.27
CA GLY A 445 12.69 -9.13 9.33
C GLY A 445 13.85 -8.39 10.02
N GLN A 446 14.98 -8.20 9.34
CA GLN A 446 16.11 -7.41 9.82
C GLN A 446 16.66 -6.46 8.73
N THR A 447 17.17 -5.31 9.14
CA THR A 447 18.06 -4.46 8.34
C THR A 447 19.39 -4.22 9.07
N ALA A 448 20.49 -4.10 8.32
CA ALA A 448 21.76 -3.61 8.85
C ALA A 448 22.45 -2.71 7.83
N ILE A 449 22.87 -1.52 8.26
CA ILE A 449 23.44 -0.48 7.39
C ILE A 449 24.79 -0.04 7.97
N TRP A 450 25.78 0.12 7.09
CA TRP A 450 27.10 0.63 7.42
C TRP A 450 27.45 1.75 6.45
N LYS A 451 27.59 2.96 6.97
CA LYS A 451 27.94 4.12 6.15
C LYS A 451 28.97 4.97 6.86
N SER A 452 30.00 5.38 6.13
CA SER A 452 31.03 6.24 6.69
C SER A 452 30.49 7.63 6.97
N TRP A 453 30.95 8.25 8.06
CA TRP A 453 30.49 9.57 8.48
C TRP A 453 30.68 10.63 7.37
N GLU A 454 31.80 10.55 6.65
CA GLU A 454 32.15 11.48 5.58
C GLU A 454 31.14 11.49 4.43
N ARG A 455 30.35 10.42 4.26
CA ARG A 455 29.37 10.30 3.17
C ARG A 455 28.03 10.97 3.47
N TYR A 456 27.75 11.26 4.73
CA TYR A 456 26.57 12.03 5.12
C TYR A 456 26.71 13.52 4.82
N TYR A 457 27.92 13.99 4.52
CA TYR A 457 28.23 15.41 4.36
C TYR A 457 28.90 15.69 3.02
N ARG A 458 28.74 16.92 2.53
CA ARG A 458 29.51 17.46 1.42
C ARG A 458 30.99 17.62 1.85
N PRO A 459 31.94 17.85 0.91
CA PRO A 459 33.36 17.98 1.23
C PRO A 459 33.73 19.09 2.22
N ASP A 460 32.82 20.02 2.52
CA ASP A 460 33.00 21.02 3.58
C ASP A 460 32.89 20.44 5.01
N GLY A 461 32.41 19.19 5.14
CA GLY A 461 32.27 18.45 6.38
C GLY A 461 31.16 18.94 7.30
N VAL A 462 30.26 19.82 6.82
CA VAL A 462 29.17 20.39 7.63
C VAL A 462 27.83 20.48 6.91
N THR A 463 27.81 20.52 5.58
CA THR A 463 26.56 20.55 4.80
C THR A 463 26.08 19.11 4.61
N PRO A 464 24.89 18.74 5.11
CA PRO A 464 24.28 17.43 4.85
C PRO A 464 24.19 17.14 3.35
N ARG A 465 24.44 15.90 2.96
CA ARG A 465 24.41 15.45 1.56
C ARG A 465 23.33 14.39 1.32
N GLU A 466 23.30 13.37 2.16
CA GLU A 466 22.42 12.21 2.01
C GLU A 466 22.31 11.48 3.35
N GLY A 467 21.08 11.20 3.79
CA GLY A 467 20.84 10.37 4.97
C GLY A 467 20.91 8.88 4.67
N VAL A 468 20.08 8.09 5.33
CA VAL A 468 19.91 6.64 5.14
C VAL A 468 18.44 6.24 5.07
N SER A 469 17.48 7.17 5.05
CA SER A 469 16.07 6.77 5.04
C SER A 469 15.69 5.97 3.80
N GLY A 470 16.20 6.34 2.62
CA GLY A 470 16.00 5.57 1.38
C GLY A 470 16.63 4.17 1.44
N VAL A 471 17.85 4.06 1.99
CA VAL A 471 18.52 2.76 2.21
C VAL A 471 17.74 1.92 3.23
N GLN A 472 17.31 2.51 4.34
CA GLN A 472 16.54 1.84 5.37
C GLN A 472 15.19 1.36 4.83
N LEU A 473 14.52 2.13 3.97
CA LEU A 473 13.31 1.71 3.29
C LEU A 473 13.57 0.50 2.37
N HIS A 474 14.59 0.55 1.51
CA HIS A 474 15.00 -0.58 0.65
C HIS A 474 15.23 -1.85 1.46
N GLU A 475 16.04 -1.77 2.51
CA GLU A 475 16.33 -2.95 3.33
C GLU A 475 15.12 -3.43 4.14
N SER A 476 14.23 -2.51 4.54
CA SER A 476 13.00 -2.87 5.28
C SER A 476 12.00 -3.58 4.35
N MET A 477 11.94 -3.20 3.08
CA MET A 477 11.16 -3.91 2.07
C MET A 477 11.68 -5.34 1.86
N HIS A 478 13.00 -5.54 1.76
CA HIS A 478 13.58 -6.89 1.83
C HIS A 478 13.21 -7.64 3.11
N ALA A 479 13.23 -6.94 4.25
CA ALA A 479 12.88 -7.53 5.53
C ALA A 479 11.42 -8.04 5.59
N VAL A 480 10.51 -7.43 4.84
CA VAL A 480 9.09 -7.85 4.71
C VAL A 480 8.80 -8.66 3.44
N GLY A 481 9.84 -9.15 2.75
CA GLY A 481 9.70 -10.16 1.69
C GLY A 481 9.70 -9.63 0.25
N PHE A 482 10.08 -8.37 0.03
CA PHE A 482 10.23 -7.83 -1.32
C PHE A 482 11.60 -8.17 -1.91
N GLY A 483 11.62 -8.51 -3.18
CA GLY A 483 12.84 -8.73 -3.97
C GLY A 483 13.23 -7.47 -4.71
N HIS A 484 14.34 -7.52 -5.46
CA HIS A 484 14.68 -6.45 -6.39
C HIS A 484 13.74 -6.46 -7.60
N THR A 485 13.56 -5.30 -8.23
CA THR A 485 12.79 -5.17 -9.49
C THR A 485 13.57 -5.65 -10.72
N TRP A 486 14.59 -6.48 -10.49
CA TRP A 486 15.49 -7.03 -11.50
C TRP A 486 16.02 -8.39 -11.07
N SER A 487 16.62 -9.11 -12.02
CA SER A 487 17.42 -10.31 -11.74
C SER A 487 18.81 -10.15 -12.33
N GLN A 488 19.76 -11.00 -11.90
CA GLN A 488 21.06 -11.06 -12.55
C GLN A 488 20.87 -11.19 -14.07
N ASP A 489 21.56 -10.33 -14.80
CA ASP A 489 21.52 -10.16 -16.26
C ASP A 489 20.24 -9.51 -16.83
N HIS A 490 19.31 -9.11 -15.96
CA HIS A 490 17.98 -8.59 -16.30
C HIS A 490 17.66 -7.31 -15.51
N TYR A 491 18.25 -6.16 -15.89
CA TYR A 491 18.26 -4.94 -15.08
C TYR A 491 17.34 -3.81 -15.58
N ALA A 492 16.49 -4.04 -16.59
CA ALA A 492 15.66 -2.96 -17.14
C ALA A 492 14.56 -2.47 -16.18
N GLY A 493 14.06 -3.33 -15.27
CA GLY A 493 13.06 -2.96 -14.27
C GLY A 493 13.59 -2.11 -13.11
N ASP A 494 14.91 -1.91 -13.06
CA ASP A 494 15.61 -1.08 -12.07
C ASP A 494 15.35 0.43 -12.28
N PHE A 495 14.73 0.79 -13.40
CA PHE A 495 14.42 2.16 -13.81
C PHE A 495 12.97 2.56 -13.50
N SER A 496 12.51 2.25 -12.30
CA SER A 496 11.16 2.61 -11.82
C SER A 496 11.26 3.50 -10.61
N TYR A 497 10.20 4.26 -10.32
CA TYR A 497 10.04 5.10 -9.13
C TYR A 497 9.90 4.25 -7.84
N SER A 498 10.86 3.38 -7.58
CA SER A 498 10.85 2.35 -6.56
C SER A 498 12.13 2.41 -5.73
N PRO A 499 12.04 2.19 -4.40
CA PRO A 499 13.22 1.97 -3.58
C PRO A 499 13.84 0.60 -3.86
N MET A 500 13.12 -0.35 -4.48
CA MET A 500 13.62 -1.71 -4.78
C MET A 500 14.51 -1.77 -6.01
N GLY A 501 14.63 -0.65 -6.73
CA GLY A 501 15.73 -0.45 -7.65
C GLY A 501 17.01 -0.07 -6.89
N TYR A 502 18.17 -0.56 -7.32
CA TYR A 502 19.44 -0.22 -6.67
C TYR A 502 19.93 1.18 -7.03
N PHE A 503 19.50 1.74 -8.16
CA PHE A 503 20.17 2.89 -8.76
C PHE A 503 19.22 4.01 -9.21
N GLY A 504 17.91 3.78 -9.15
CA GLY A 504 16.93 4.87 -9.14
C GLY A 504 16.87 5.60 -7.79
N MET A 505 17.18 4.90 -6.67
CA MET A 505 17.01 5.39 -5.28
C MET A 505 15.90 6.44 -5.15
N HIS A 506 14.72 6.07 -5.61
CA HIS A 506 13.54 6.90 -5.48
C HIS A 506 13.04 6.77 -4.05
N ASN A 507 12.81 7.90 -3.41
CA ASN A 507 12.39 7.93 -2.01
C ASN A 507 10.89 7.72 -1.80
N GLY A 508 10.15 7.44 -2.88
CA GLY A 508 8.75 7.02 -2.82
C GLY A 508 8.62 5.56 -3.23
N THR A 509 7.54 4.91 -2.81
CA THR A 509 7.26 3.52 -3.21
C THR A 509 6.49 3.51 -4.52
N SER A 510 6.96 2.75 -5.52
CA SER A 510 6.28 2.76 -6.83
C SER A 510 4.86 2.23 -6.70
N VAL A 511 3.96 2.72 -7.55
CA VAL A 511 2.60 2.17 -7.67
C VAL A 511 2.64 0.67 -7.99
N PHE A 512 3.65 0.18 -8.71
CA PHE A 512 3.83 -1.25 -8.94
C PHE A 512 4.08 -2.04 -7.65
N ASP A 513 5.00 -1.56 -6.80
CA ASP A 513 5.28 -2.20 -5.50
C ASP A 513 4.05 -2.15 -4.59
N GLN A 514 3.37 -1.00 -4.57
CA GLN A 514 2.14 -0.79 -3.82
C GLN A 514 1.03 -1.74 -4.27
N ASN A 515 0.79 -1.84 -5.58
CA ASN A 515 -0.22 -2.75 -6.11
C ASN A 515 0.11 -4.19 -5.72
N TRP A 516 1.36 -4.62 -5.85
CA TRP A 516 1.75 -5.98 -5.50
C TRP A 516 1.55 -6.31 -4.03
N VAL A 517 1.97 -5.42 -3.13
CA VAL A 517 1.81 -5.67 -1.70
C VAL A 517 0.34 -5.63 -1.30
N LYS A 518 -0.42 -4.64 -1.79
CA LYS A 518 -1.82 -4.42 -1.42
C LYS A 518 -2.69 -5.53 -1.98
N SER A 519 -2.52 -5.89 -3.25
CA SER A 519 -3.32 -6.94 -3.89
C SER A 519 -3.07 -8.31 -3.25
N THR A 520 -1.79 -8.66 -3.00
CA THR A 520 -1.44 -9.95 -2.36
C THR A 520 -1.91 -10.01 -0.90
N TYR A 521 -1.87 -8.89 -0.18
CA TYR A 521 -2.42 -8.80 1.18
C TYR A 521 -3.93 -9.03 1.18
N LEU A 522 -4.65 -8.40 0.26
CA LEU A 522 -6.11 -8.52 0.14
C LEU A 522 -6.54 -9.90 -0.31
N ASP A 523 -5.79 -10.56 -1.19
CA ASP A 523 -6.04 -11.96 -1.55
C ASP A 523 -5.89 -12.90 -0.33
N GLN A 524 -4.87 -12.71 0.50
CA GLN A 524 -4.71 -13.48 1.74
C GLN A 524 -5.87 -13.22 2.72
N MET A 525 -6.31 -11.96 2.85
CA MET A 525 -7.44 -11.56 3.69
C MET A 525 -8.75 -12.18 3.19
N GLU A 526 -9.03 -12.10 1.88
CA GLU A 526 -10.20 -12.71 1.25
C GLU A 526 -10.24 -14.20 1.51
N TYR A 527 -9.13 -14.92 1.30
CA TYR A 527 -9.06 -16.35 1.56
C TYR A 527 -9.37 -16.71 3.02
N SER A 528 -8.77 -15.99 3.96
CA SER A 528 -8.97 -16.19 5.39
C SER A 528 -10.44 -16.00 5.79
N PHE A 529 -11.04 -14.89 5.34
CA PHE A 529 -12.43 -14.55 5.66
C PHE A 529 -13.43 -15.47 4.95
N TRP A 530 -13.17 -15.83 3.70
CA TRP A 530 -14.00 -16.77 2.94
C TRP A 530 -14.01 -18.15 3.59
N ASN A 531 -12.86 -18.67 4.01
CA ASN A 531 -12.80 -19.93 4.74
C ASN A 531 -13.58 -19.90 6.05
N ARG A 532 -13.50 -18.78 6.78
CA ARG A 532 -14.31 -18.59 7.99
C ARG A 532 -15.81 -18.60 7.65
N PHE A 533 -16.22 -17.88 6.60
CA PHE A 533 -17.60 -17.88 6.12
C PHE A 533 -18.07 -19.29 5.74
N LEU A 534 -17.33 -20.06 4.94
CA LEU A 534 -17.69 -21.43 4.55
C LEU A 534 -17.88 -22.34 5.77
N ASN A 535 -16.98 -22.23 6.76
CA ASN A 535 -17.11 -22.98 8.01
C ASN A 535 -18.40 -22.65 8.75
N ILE A 536 -18.80 -21.38 8.82
CA ILE A 536 -20.02 -20.93 9.48
C ILE A 536 -21.27 -21.28 8.66
N SER A 537 -21.26 -21.05 7.34
CA SER A 537 -22.38 -21.38 6.45
C SER A 537 -22.70 -22.88 6.48
N SER A 538 -21.70 -23.74 6.67
CA SER A 538 -21.92 -25.20 6.87
C SER A 538 -22.75 -25.57 8.11
N LEU A 539 -22.93 -24.63 9.05
CA LEU A 539 -23.70 -24.79 10.28
C LEU A 539 -25.13 -24.26 10.16
N ILE A 540 -25.50 -23.64 9.03
CA ILE A 540 -26.84 -23.14 8.78
C ILE A 540 -27.83 -24.33 8.81
N PRO A 541 -28.91 -24.25 9.61
CA PRO A 541 -29.89 -25.33 9.70
C PRO A 541 -30.73 -25.42 8.42
N GLU A 542 -31.32 -26.59 8.14
CA GLU A 542 -32.18 -26.84 6.97
C GLU A 542 -33.36 -25.86 6.82
N ASN A 543 -33.82 -25.27 7.92
CA ASN A 543 -34.84 -24.23 7.93
C ASN A 543 -34.27 -23.00 8.64
N PRO A 544 -33.49 -22.16 7.94
CA PRO A 544 -32.87 -20.98 8.52
C PRO A 544 -33.91 -19.93 8.87
N ARG A 545 -33.57 -19.07 9.85
CA ARG A 545 -34.39 -17.92 10.20
C ARG A 545 -34.19 -16.81 9.15
N PRO A 546 -35.16 -15.89 8.95
CA PRO A 546 -34.98 -14.76 8.04
C PRO A 546 -33.69 -13.97 8.31
N ALA A 547 -33.36 -13.72 9.59
CA ALA A 547 -32.11 -13.10 10.01
C ALA A 547 -30.85 -13.84 9.51
N THR A 548 -30.87 -15.18 9.52
CA THR A 548 -29.74 -15.99 9.03
C THR A 548 -29.59 -15.89 7.52
N ILE A 549 -30.71 -15.85 6.79
CA ILE A 549 -30.70 -15.66 5.33
C ILE A 549 -30.17 -14.26 5.01
N GLU A 550 -30.69 -13.23 5.69
CA GLU A 550 -30.25 -11.84 5.51
C GLU A 550 -28.76 -11.69 5.81
N ALA A 551 -28.26 -12.25 6.91
CA ALA A 551 -26.84 -12.20 7.22
C ALA A 551 -25.99 -12.93 6.18
N GLU A 552 -26.42 -14.09 5.68
CA GLU A 552 -25.71 -14.81 4.61
C GLU A 552 -25.67 -14.01 3.30
N GLU A 553 -26.80 -13.40 2.90
CA GLU A 553 -26.90 -12.53 1.72
C GLU A 553 -25.94 -11.34 1.84
N ASN A 554 -25.93 -10.63 2.98
CA ASN A 554 -25.02 -9.50 3.18
C ASN A 554 -23.52 -9.91 3.16
N VAL A 555 -23.17 -11.11 3.66
CA VAL A 555 -21.79 -11.61 3.54
C VAL A 555 -21.41 -11.76 2.07
N LEU A 556 -22.27 -12.41 1.28
CA LEU A 556 -22.03 -12.67 -0.15
C LEU A 556 -21.95 -11.36 -0.95
N ASP A 557 -22.86 -10.41 -0.68
CA ASP A 557 -22.88 -9.10 -1.33
C ASP A 557 -21.57 -8.33 -1.08
N HIS A 558 -21.02 -8.37 0.14
CA HIS A 558 -19.74 -7.72 0.44
C HIS A 558 -18.52 -8.43 -0.15
N PHE A 559 -18.54 -9.75 -0.33
CA PHE A 559 -17.48 -10.44 -1.09
C PHE A 559 -17.54 -10.11 -2.60
N GLU A 560 -18.75 -9.94 -3.16
CA GLU A 560 -18.92 -9.46 -4.53
C GLU A 560 -18.39 -8.02 -4.69
N GLU A 561 -18.76 -7.13 -3.77
CA GLU A 561 -18.25 -5.76 -3.71
C GLU A 561 -16.71 -5.72 -3.58
N ALA A 562 -16.13 -6.57 -2.73
CA ALA A 562 -14.68 -6.69 -2.59
C ALA A 562 -14.01 -7.11 -3.91
N THR A 563 -14.64 -8.01 -4.66
CA THR A 563 -14.14 -8.48 -5.96
C THR A 563 -14.19 -7.36 -7.00
N ASP A 564 -15.27 -6.59 -7.06
CA ASP A 564 -15.39 -5.43 -7.95
C ASP A 564 -14.34 -4.35 -7.64
N PHE A 565 -14.11 -4.08 -6.35
CA PHE A 565 -13.05 -3.15 -5.94
C PHE A 565 -11.66 -3.67 -6.24
N TYR A 566 -11.40 -4.97 -6.06
CA TYR A 566 -10.13 -5.57 -6.45
C TYR A 566 -9.89 -5.43 -7.96
N ASN A 567 -10.90 -5.75 -8.76
CA ASN A 567 -10.81 -5.72 -10.23
C ASN A 567 -10.68 -4.30 -10.80
N SER A 568 -10.93 -3.26 -10.00
CA SER A 568 -10.70 -1.86 -10.36
C SER A 568 -9.48 -1.25 -9.68
N MET A 569 -8.64 -2.08 -9.05
CA MET A 569 -7.46 -1.67 -8.25
C MET A 569 -7.79 -0.65 -7.14
N ASN A 570 -9.05 -0.63 -6.67
CA ASN A 570 -9.47 0.14 -5.52
C ASN A 570 -9.18 -0.64 -4.23
N TRP A 571 -7.91 -0.68 -3.85
CA TRP A 571 -7.44 -1.49 -2.73
C TRP A 571 -8.11 -1.13 -1.39
N SER A 572 -8.36 0.16 -1.13
CA SER A 572 -9.04 0.60 0.10
C SER A 572 -10.52 0.23 0.14
N GLY A 573 -11.21 0.29 -1.00
CA GLY A 573 -12.58 -0.20 -1.13
C GLY A 573 -12.66 -1.71 -0.89
N CYS A 574 -11.74 -2.47 -1.50
CA CYS A 574 -11.65 -3.92 -1.33
C CYS A 574 -11.41 -4.30 0.14
N PHE A 575 -10.45 -3.66 0.80
CA PHE A 575 -10.19 -3.85 2.24
C PHE A 575 -11.45 -3.65 3.08
N THR A 576 -12.14 -2.52 2.88
CA THR A 576 -13.36 -2.18 3.65
C THR A 576 -14.49 -3.19 3.41
N ALA A 577 -14.68 -3.62 2.16
CA ALA A 577 -15.69 -4.62 1.81
C ALA A 577 -15.37 -5.98 2.44
N LEU A 578 -14.10 -6.40 2.47
CA LEU A 578 -13.67 -7.62 3.17
C LEU A 578 -13.88 -7.54 4.68
N GLU A 579 -13.56 -6.40 5.33
CA GLU A 579 -13.87 -6.20 6.76
C GLU A 579 -15.37 -6.30 7.04
N ASN A 580 -16.20 -5.70 6.17
CA ASN A 580 -17.66 -5.80 6.28
C ASN A 580 -18.14 -7.25 6.10
N ALA A 581 -17.58 -7.99 5.15
CA ALA A 581 -17.89 -9.41 4.96
C ALA A 581 -17.57 -10.25 6.21
N ASP A 582 -16.44 -10.00 6.88
CA ASP A 582 -16.09 -10.69 8.14
C ASP A 582 -17.00 -10.27 9.31
N ALA A 583 -17.36 -8.99 9.38
CA ALA A 583 -18.30 -8.48 10.37
C ALA A 583 -19.69 -9.11 10.19
N TRP A 584 -20.19 -9.22 8.96
CA TRP A 584 -21.43 -9.92 8.65
C TRP A 584 -21.32 -11.43 8.84
N THR A 585 -20.15 -12.03 8.62
CA THR A 585 -19.90 -13.44 8.93
C THR A 585 -20.04 -13.70 10.44
N THR A 586 -19.62 -12.74 11.26
CA THR A 586 -19.85 -12.75 12.71
C THR A 586 -21.35 -12.68 13.03
N ARG A 587 -22.11 -11.82 12.37
CA ARG A 587 -23.58 -11.73 12.53
C ARG A 587 -24.28 -13.02 12.07
N LEU A 588 -23.83 -13.61 10.96
CA LEU A 588 -24.33 -14.91 10.48
C LEU A 588 -24.14 -15.99 11.54
N MET A 589 -22.94 -16.10 12.12
CA MET A 589 -22.67 -17.04 13.21
C MET A 589 -23.62 -16.82 14.39
N TYR A 590 -23.80 -15.58 14.85
CA TYR A 590 -24.72 -15.30 15.95
C TYR A 590 -26.18 -15.57 15.55
N SER A 591 -26.60 -15.28 14.33
CA SER A 591 -27.95 -15.59 13.86
C SER A 591 -28.24 -17.11 13.83
N ILE A 592 -27.22 -17.97 13.75
CA ILE A 592 -27.38 -19.42 13.80
C ILE A 592 -27.59 -19.89 15.26
N PHE A 593 -26.83 -19.32 16.20
CA PHE A 593 -26.76 -19.82 17.58
C PHE A 593 -27.62 -19.06 18.59
N ASP A 594 -27.84 -17.77 18.34
CA ASP A 594 -28.58 -16.88 19.23
C ASP A 594 -29.99 -16.62 18.70
N THR A 595 -30.98 -17.18 19.39
CA THR A 595 -32.39 -17.08 18.99
C THR A 595 -33.23 -16.22 19.92
N GLU A 596 -32.61 -15.64 20.94
CA GLU A 596 -33.30 -14.83 21.94
C GLU A 596 -33.03 -13.36 21.63
N ALA A 597 -34.05 -12.51 21.77
CA ALA A 597 -33.87 -11.06 21.57
C ALA A 597 -33.28 -10.41 22.83
N PRO A 598 -32.60 -9.25 22.69
CA PRO A 598 -32.17 -8.44 23.82
C PRO A 598 -33.28 -8.20 24.84
N GLU A 599 -32.94 -8.16 26.12
CA GLU A 599 -33.87 -7.84 27.20
C GLU A 599 -33.67 -6.40 27.67
N PHE A 600 -34.72 -5.58 27.58
CA PHE A 600 -34.79 -4.30 28.28
C PHE A 600 -35.00 -4.54 29.77
N VAL A 601 -33.95 -4.33 30.56
CA VAL A 601 -33.98 -4.44 32.02
C VAL A 601 -34.71 -3.25 32.63
N ASP A 602 -34.42 -2.06 32.12
CA ASP A 602 -35.04 -0.80 32.51
C ASP A 602 -34.91 0.22 31.37
N TRP A 603 -35.82 1.18 31.31
CA TRP A 603 -35.74 2.29 30.37
C TRP A 603 -36.61 3.46 30.82
N GLY A 604 -36.26 4.67 30.39
CA GLY A 604 -36.96 5.87 30.84
C GLY A 604 -36.67 7.10 30.00
N ILE A 605 -37.27 8.21 30.43
CA ILE A 605 -37.09 9.53 29.82
C ILE A 605 -36.84 10.52 30.94
N ASP A 606 -35.68 11.17 30.92
CA ASP A 606 -35.32 12.22 31.85
C ASP A 606 -35.45 13.59 31.20
N ALA A 607 -35.89 14.57 31.98
CA ALA A 607 -35.85 15.96 31.56
C ALA A 607 -34.41 16.47 31.68
N LEU A 608 -33.87 17.06 30.61
CA LEU A 608 -32.60 17.77 30.72
C LEU A 608 -32.77 18.97 31.67
N GLU A 609 -31.70 19.36 32.38
CA GLU A 609 -31.75 20.33 33.49
C GLU A 609 -32.26 21.74 33.07
N GLU A 610 -32.32 22.04 31.77
CA GLU A 610 -32.82 23.31 31.26
C GLU A 610 -34.27 23.21 30.73
N PRO A 611 -35.16 24.18 31.04
CA PRO A 611 -36.56 24.17 30.61
C PRO A 611 -36.77 24.35 29.09
N GLU A 612 -35.72 24.72 28.35
CA GLU A 612 -35.66 24.73 26.87
C GLU A 612 -34.82 23.58 26.31
N GLY A 613 -34.22 22.75 27.19
CA GLY A 613 -33.43 21.59 26.82
C GLY A 613 -34.30 20.48 26.26
N GLY A 614 -33.71 19.67 25.39
CA GLY A 614 -34.29 18.42 24.94
C GLY A 614 -34.65 17.45 26.07
N ARG A 615 -34.94 16.20 25.71
CA ARG A 615 -35.14 15.11 26.68
C ARG A 615 -34.08 14.05 26.45
N GLU A 616 -33.61 13.40 27.49
CA GLU A 616 -32.77 12.21 27.35
C GLU A 616 -33.66 10.98 27.43
N VAL A 617 -33.62 10.13 26.40
CA VAL A 617 -34.15 8.75 26.50
C VAL A 617 -32.99 7.85 26.86
N TRP A 618 -33.28 6.87 27.69
CA TRP A 618 -32.27 5.91 28.07
C TRP A 618 -32.82 4.50 28.24
N ALA A 619 -31.95 3.50 28.06
CA ALA A 619 -32.23 2.11 28.36
C ALA A 619 -31.03 1.38 28.97
N VAL A 620 -31.32 0.40 29.81
CA VAL A 620 -30.39 -0.65 30.21
C VAL A 620 -30.84 -1.92 29.48
N VAL A 621 -30.06 -2.30 28.47
CA VAL A 621 -30.34 -3.47 27.63
C VAL A 621 -29.26 -4.51 27.87
N HIS A 622 -29.68 -5.76 28.03
CA HIS A 622 -28.80 -6.89 28.19
C HIS A 622 -29.07 -7.93 27.13
N ASP A 623 -28.03 -8.56 26.63
CA ASP A 623 -28.14 -9.74 25.79
C ASP A 623 -27.30 -10.89 26.39
N ASN A 624 -27.77 -12.12 26.23
CA ASN A 624 -27.21 -13.28 26.93
C ASN A 624 -26.08 -14.00 26.16
N LEU A 625 -25.91 -13.73 24.86
CA LEU A 625 -24.99 -14.47 24.01
C LEU A 625 -24.25 -13.58 22.99
N SER A 626 -24.96 -12.91 22.09
CA SER A 626 -24.39 -12.15 20.99
C SER A 626 -24.07 -10.69 21.32
N GLY A 627 -24.60 -10.16 22.42
CA GLY A 627 -24.43 -8.77 22.83
C GLY A 627 -25.37 -7.83 22.08
N VAL A 628 -25.65 -6.66 22.67
CA VAL A 628 -26.49 -5.63 22.05
C VAL A 628 -25.67 -4.84 21.05
N GLU A 629 -26.10 -4.87 19.78
CA GLU A 629 -25.47 -4.14 18.67
C GLU A 629 -25.95 -2.69 18.65
N GLU A 630 -27.27 -2.50 18.67
CA GLU A 630 -27.89 -1.19 18.47
C GLU A 630 -29.09 -1.01 19.41
N VAL A 631 -29.31 0.23 19.86
CA VAL A 631 -30.55 0.67 20.50
C VAL A 631 -31.04 1.96 19.85
N VAL A 632 -32.26 1.96 19.32
CA VAL A 632 -32.87 3.10 18.65
C VAL A 632 -34.09 3.57 19.42
N ALA A 633 -34.18 4.89 19.66
CA ALA A 633 -35.35 5.52 20.22
C ALA A 633 -36.29 6.00 19.10
N HIS A 634 -37.51 5.49 19.09
CA HIS A 634 -38.55 5.85 18.14
C HIS A 634 -39.55 6.79 18.79
N ILE A 635 -39.82 7.93 18.15
CA ILE A 635 -40.76 8.94 18.62
C ILE A 635 -41.79 9.23 17.54
N LEU A 636 -43.01 8.79 17.78
CA LEU A 636 -44.14 9.05 16.91
C LEU A 636 -44.91 10.28 17.40
N VAL A 637 -44.90 11.33 16.60
CA VAL A 637 -45.57 12.62 16.84
C VAL A 637 -46.96 12.57 16.22
N ASP A 638 -47.99 12.75 17.06
CA ASP A 638 -49.41 12.75 16.69
C ASP A 638 -49.90 11.50 15.92
N GLY A 639 -49.11 10.42 15.93
CA GLY A 639 -49.41 9.20 15.15
C GLY A 639 -49.09 9.31 13.66
N GLU A 640 -48.43 10.39 13.22
CA GLU A 640 -48.23 10.67 11.79
C GLU A 640 -46.75 10.71 11.37
N THR A 641 -45.86 11.24 12.21
CA THR A 641 -44.44 11.39 11.88
C THR A 641 -43.57 10.66 12.90
N GLU A 642 -42.74 9.74 12.44
CA GLU A 642 -41.78 9.00 13.26
C GLU A 642 -40.39 9.63 13.14
N TYR A 643 -39.75 9.86 14.28
CA TYR A 643 -38.36 10.27 14.39
C TYR A 643 -37.57 9.15 15.07
N GLN A 644 -36.38 8.85 14.55
CA GLN A 644 -35.49 7.84 15.10
C GLN A 644 -34.22 8.52 15.61
N TYR A 645 -33.78 8.11 16.80
CA TYR A 645 -32.56 8.60 17.43
C TYR A 645 -31.73 7.40 17.88
N GLU A 646 -30.57 7.22 17.27
CA GLU A 646 -29.59 6.21 17.71
C GLU A 646 -29.11 6.53 19.12
N CYS A 647 -29.14 5.53 20.00
CA CYS A 647 -28.61 5.67 21.34
C CYS A 647 -27.11 5.41 21.34
N THR A 648 -26.35 6.25 22.04
CA THR A 648 -24.94 6.01 22.33
C THR A 648 -24.81 5.22 23.61
N LYS A 649 -23.92 4.21 23.62
CA LYS A 649 -23.63 3.42 24.82
C LYS A 649 -22.68 4.18 25.75
N ASN A 650 -23.13 4.45 26.97
CA ASN A 650 -22.39 5.07 28.05
C ASN A 650 -22.42 4.16 29.29
N ASP A 651 -21.27 3.56 29.63
CA ASP A 651 -21.16 2.48 30.61
C ASP A 651 -22.16 1.32 30.34
N ASN A 652 -23.18 1.19 31.19
CA ASN A 652 -24.22 0.15 31.11
C ASN A 652 -25.56 0.70 30.61
N ARG A 653 -25.58 1.93 30.08
CA ARG A 653 -26.80 2.64 29.66
C ARG A 653 -26.65 3.08 28.20
N TRP A 654 -27.72 2.93 27.43
CA TRP A 654 -27.86 3.46 26.08
C TRP A 654 -28.65 4.75 26.19
N GLU A 655 -28.15 5.84 25.62
CA GLU A 655 -28.69 7.19 25.82
C GLU A 655 -28.85 7.92 24.48
N ALA A 656 -29.97 8.61 24.27
CA ALA A 656 -30.22 9.46 23.12
C ALA A 656 -30.82 10.81 23.56
N GLU A 657 -30.26 11.90 23.03
CA GLU A 657 -30.83 13.24 23.23
C GLU A 657 -31.91 13.54 22.18
N ILE A 658 -33.13 13.72 22.65
CA ILE A 658 -34.26 14.18 21.84
C ILE A 658 -34.28 15.71 21.85
N PRO A 659 -34.15 16.40 20.70
CA PRO A 659 -34.31 17.84 20.65
C PRO A 659 -35.72 18.29 21.06
N PRO A 660 -35.93 19.56 21.43
CA PRO A 660 -37.26 20.08 21.75
C PRO A 660 -38.21 19.92 20.55
N LEU A 661 -39.18 19.02 20.67
CA LEU A 661 -40.23 18.86 19.65
C LEU A 661 -41.28 19.95 19.87
N ALA A 662 -41.70 20.62 18.78
CA ALA A 662 -42.75 21.64 18.83
C ALA A 662 -44.00 21.01 19.43
N PHE A 663 -44.42 21.49 20.61
CA PHE A 663 -45.46 20.91 21.47
C PHE A 663 -46.68 20.42 20.69
N SER A 664 -46.64 19.14 20.30
CA SER A 664 -47.81 18.38 19.89
C SER A 664 -48.42 17.74 21.13
N ASP A 665 -49.75 17.58 21.12
CA ASP A 665 -50.45 17.12 22.31
C ASP A 665 -50.25 15.61 22.55
N LYS A 666 -49.58 14.87 21.65
CA LYS A 666 -49.30 13.43 21.83
C LYS A 666 -47.96 12.99 21.21
N LEU A 667 -47.10 12.43 22.06
CA LEU A 667 -45.92 11.68 21.66
C LEU A 667 -46.10 10.21 22.08
N VAL A 668 -45.70 9.30 21.20
CA VAL A 668 -45.52 7.88 21.55
C VAL A 668 -44.05 7.58 21.42
N ILE A 669 -43.45 7.09 22.50
CA ILE A 669 -42.02 6.79 22.57
C ILE A 669 -41.86 5.31 22.87
N TYR A 670 -41.05 4.60 22.08
CA TYR A 670 -40.60 3.25 22.38
C TYR A 670 -39.14 3.11 21.97
N LEU A 671 -38.47 2.12 22.57
CA LEU A 671 -37.11 1.77 22.24
C LEU A 671 -37.11 0.43 21.52
N GLU A 672 -36.23 0.31 20.54
CA GLU A 672 -35.93 -0.91 19.82
C GLU A 672 -34.47 -1.27 20.09
N ALA A 673 -34.19 -2.52 20.40
CA ALA A 673 -32.84 -3.02 20.58
C ALA A 673 -32.61 -4.24 19.69
N THR A 674 -31.48 -4.25 19.01
CA THR A 674 -31.06 -5.33 18.10
C THR A 674 -29.74 -5.90 18.60
N ASP A 675 -29.62 -7.23 18.63
CA ASP A 675 -28.36 -7.92 18.91
C ASP A 675 -27.59 -8.26 17.61
N LEU A 676 -26.36 -8.76 17.75
CA LEU A 676 -25.54 -9.20 16.61
C LEU A 676 -26.14 -10.45 15.90
N GLY A 677 -27.10 -11.15 16.51
CA GLY A 677 -27.88 -12.22 15.89
C GLY A 677 -29.08 -11.73 15.08
N LEU A 678 -29.26 -10.40 14.97
CA LEU A 678 -30.38 -9.70 14.34
C LEU A 678 -31.74 -10.00 14.99
N ASN A 679 -31.73 -10.36 16.28
CA ASN A 679 -32.95 -10.45 17.07
C ASN A 679 -33.31 -9.07 17.60
N THR A 680 -34.58 -8.70 17.46
CA THR A 680 -35.07 -7.39 17.89
C THR A 680 -36.03 -7.51 19.07
N ALA A 681 -35.85 -6.65 20.07
CA ALA A 681 -36.79 -6.42 21.14
C ALA A 681 -37.33 -4.98 21.10
N LYS A 682 -38.57 -4.80 21.53
CA LYS A 682 -39.20 -3.48 21.66
C LYS A 682 -39.74 -3.27 23.06
N THR A 683 -39.56 -2.08 23.61
CA THR A 683 -40.22 -1.69 24.86
C THR A 683 -41.72 -1.49 24.64
N GLN A 684 -42.46 -1.32 25.74
CA GLN A 684 -43.85 -0.87 25.65
C GLN A 684 -43.89 0.59 25.20
N GLU A 685 -44.83 0.92 24.33
CA GLU A 685 -45.10 2.31 23.94
C GLU A 685 -45.47 3.17 25.16
N MET A 686 -44.67 4.20 25.44
CA MET A 686 -44.99 5.23 26.42
C MET A 686 -45.71 6.38 25.73
N GLN A 687 -46.96 6.61 26.13
CA GLN A 687 -47.69 7.80 25.70
C GLN A 687 -47.34 8.97 26.59
N TYR A 688 -46.71 9.98 25.99
CA TYR A 688 -46.47 11.26 26.64
C TYR A 688 -47.46 12.27 26.07
N THR A 689 -48.47 12.60 26.86
CA THR A 689 -49.33 13.76 26.59
C THR A 689 -48.69 14.92 27.32
N HIS A 690 -48.26 15.96 26.59
CA HIS A 690 -47.89 17.19 27.27
C HIS A 690 -49.16 17.73 27.92
N GLU A 691 -49.27 17.62 29.25
CA GLU A 691 -50.21 18.45 30.00
C GLU A 691 -49.70 19.87 29.82
N GLY A 692 -50.10 20.50 28.72
CA GLY A 692 -49.81 21.90 28.47
C GLY A 692 -50.16 22.63 29.74
N LEU A 693 -49.16 23.26 30.34
CA LEU A 693 -49.33 24.26 31.38
C LEU A 693 -50.42 25.18 30.85
N GLY A 694 -51.65 24.94 31.32
CA GLY A 694 -52.80 25.60 30.75
C GLY A 694 -52.49 27.08 30.82
N MET A 695 -52.65 27.81 29.71
CA MET A 695 -52.55 29.27 29.68
C MET A 695 -53.33 29.96 30.83
N VAL A 696 -54.24 29.22 31.48
CA VAL A 696 -54.91 29.55 32.74
C VAL A 696 -53.94 29.75 33.93
N GLU A 697 -52.91 28.94 34.16
CA GLU A 697 -51.98 29.14 35.31
C GLU A 697 -50.99 30.29 35.10
N PHE A 698 -50.56 30.55 33.85
CA PHE A 698 -49.74 31.73 33.53
C PHE A 698 -50.54 33.04 33.74
N LEU A 699 -51.85 33.03 33.42
CA LEU A 699 -52.75 34.14 33.71
C LEU A 699 -53.11 34.29 35.20
N VAL A 700 -53.05 33.21 35.98
CA VAL A 700 -53.34 33.21 37.43
C VAL A 700 -52.13 33.67 38.26
N THR A 701 -50.90 33.39 37.82
CA THR A 701 -49.67 33.77 38.54
C THR A 701 -49.18 35.19 38.21
N HIS A 702 -49.58 35.78 37.08
CA HIS A 702 -49.18 37.13 36.66
C HIS A 702 -50.38 38.06 36.40
N PRO A 703 -51.17 38.43 37.43
CA PRO A 703 -52.36 39.28 37.29
C PRO A 703 -52.08 40.73 36.82
N TYR A 704 -50.81 41.10 36.62
CA TYR A 704 -50.37 42.45 36.26
C TYR A 704 -50.36 42.72 34.74
N ILE A 705 -50.39 41.68 33.91
CA ILE A 705 -50.34 41.82 32.44
C ILE A 705 -51.66 42.40 31.87
N PRO A 706 -52.87 42.02 32.34
CA PRO A 706 -54.11 42.69 31.92
C PRO A 706 -54.15 44.17 32.30
N ILE A 707 -53.52 44.55 33.43
CA ILE A 707 -53.48 45.94 33.92
C ILE A 707 -52.62 46.81 33.00
N ALA A 708 -51.50 46.28 32.50
CA ALA A 708 -50.66 46.98 31.52
C ALA A 708 -51.37 47.15 30.17
N ALA A 709 -52.08 46.12 29.68
CA ALA A 709 -52.85 46.21 28.45
C ALA A 709 -54.02 47.21 28.54
N PHE A 710 -54.75 47.25 29.67
CA PHE A 710 -55.79 48.25 29.91
C PHE A 710 -55.23 49.68 30.06
N ALA A 711 -54.05 49.85 30.65
CA ALA A 711 -53.38 51.15 30.73
C ALA A 711 -52.95 51.67 29.35
N VAL A 712 -52.43 50.80 28.47
CA VAL A 712 -52.04 51.16 27.09
C VAL A 712 -53.27 51.52 26.25
N VAL A 713 -54.38 50.78 26.38
CA VAL A 713 -55.64 51.11 25.68
C VAL A 713 -56.27 52.40 26.24
N ALA A 714 -56.21 52.65 27.54
CA ALA A 714 -56.69 53.89 28.14
C ALA A 714 -55.84 55.11 27.74
N ILE A 715 -54.52 54.97 27.65
CA ILE A 715 -53.61 56.01 27.15
C ILE A 715 -53.85 56.26 25.66
N ALA A 716 -54.01 55.21 24.84
CA ALA A 716 -54.34 55.34 23.43
C ALA A 716 -55.70 56.02 23.19
N ALA A 717 -56.72 55.67 23.98
CA ALA A 717 -58.04 56.30 23.92
C ALA A 717 -58.02 57.76 24.41
N PHE A 718 -57.23 58.08 25.45
CA PHE A 718 -57.04 59.44 25.94
C PHE A 718 -56.30 60.33 24.92
N LEU A 719 -55.23 59.80 24.30
CA LEU A 719 -54.47 60.50 23.26
C LEU A 719 -55.30 60.69 21.97
N TYR A 720 -56.13 59.71 21.60
CA TYR A 720 -57.05 59.83 20.46
C TYR A 720 -58.11 60.92 20.71
N ARG A 721 -58.68 61.00 21.92
CA ARG A 721 -59.68 62.00 22.29
C ARG A 721 -59.12 63.43 22.32
N ARG A 722 -57.83 63.59 22.68
CA ARG A 722 -57.12 64.88 22.71
C ARG A 722 -56.66 65.38 21.33
N ARG A 723 -56.80 64.56 20.28
CA ARG A 723 -56.47 64.92 18.88
C ARG A 723 -57.71 65.37 18.09
N ILE A 724 -58.92 65.21 18.65
CA ILE A 724 -60.22 65.54 18.04
C ILE A 724 -60.88 66.78 18.73
N GLN A 725 -60.23 67.35 19.73
CA GLN A 725 -60.49 68.70 20.28
C GLN A 725 -59.27 69.57 20.06
#